data_AF-A0A1G8HP15-F1
#
_entry.id   AF-A0A1G8HP15-F1
#
_cell.length_a   1.000
_cell.length_b   1.000
_cell.length_c   1.000
_cell.angle_alpha   90.00
_cell.angle_beta   90.00
_cell.angle_gamma   90.00
#
_symmetry.space_group_name_H-M   'P 1'
#
loop_
_entity.id
_entity.type
_entity.pdbx_description
1 polymer ?
#
loop_
_entity_poly.entity_id
_entity_poly.type
_entity_poly.pdbx_seq_one_letter_code
_entity_poly.pdbx_strand_id
1 'polypeptide(L)'
;MANYIQLELHEVEEALSHIDPNLPYKDWSKIGRALYSEFGDQARDIFESWSATGGSYNKREFNAWWKNFRRVKRTGFGSFIYEAMQSGWKPQRQDRTEEERQRIFADFEKRKQLAQQKRAQAEQEQWQALEQEEKLFNSWPTQFAPTQYMLNKQMANVSSFVDVRLGRDKFNHPCLVWPIYEQLFNQGRFCGFERILDKSFQVGARTVNKVSSDNARTDIGFCTFGQLCDHGPKRVFVVGGFADAYAAHVSTGEVIVTPIGEGNIPHIIELLKQQRPDIQFIAAPDNDKAGIEMVERAGGYWSLPTTEGFDWSDTFVNSGMDAVSEQLLNVKGFETIESDSRYLQAEIRKGLNLLASDMGTGKSTTVQNFIRKNPHLKTLVISHRVALAKSLKSGLNVEHVTVEFYQDLIIKDPVPGTDTNMALRNAQILVCSVDSLWRLAGSQWDVVFVDEFEQNLAQYYAKTIQYGEHCLNYLQFALNNSQTQILADAHLGDLAFDFCHYIGLHSGVYFKNNFQVAKGKKLFVYESKDHLLEEVMQQVMAKGKRYIYANSKEQVKAIGTAIEQERERNHYDGSVLVVHADVTGTEEVKTALEDINAIVPNLDVLIASPTLGTGFDIKSNAHQFDKTIGFLSSRVGTAEEGHQGLNRARDVQEFHVYLDNAERSEPTDPTYIQDKLIEQVSAETMKLLQIDPTTGEFTSRNALYEWLFCKVKAKQNESSNRYRARFLELAERGGYQIIEVAKQKLAAEFGATVREEAKERNNRINLRDIEQAPVHIGEAFKTVMRNGEDYTPTEITKSKVNFDLHLDAASDEQIETLLPFAKEVYENFAHDGANIKHNQEDQAIEMPSSLNNAVLTALTFKQTKNRFVDSIKKLSWVNVDESSAKAFDMKDVQHAESRVSWRHLSIKRGHLIKLLQAAGIDENLNYNGKQWTADELRPVLHAWLRKKSTKDRLFKYSGITVSAKTLEQPVQWFNNHLRSFGVPIESTKKRISNNKVVNAYFVHLPEWEAVKTLVTLRSQGIEESLKDAEILDADTIQRQVSTFINELTTTQFKAGYKVRFDKLDEQCRLTGLVDLRDELAAAFAPYLCEIEDQKAKKYDPPSPLFINNQNGQGGSQSIAHQSSNDGASTHIEGGEEGSLFTFPESATLLLSNEHRCVVNEVANIAVNTHQLNAKQVVRVMLEYGLENIKSSAEAWAGSIKQVILEGI
;
A
#
# COMPACT_ATOMS: atom_id res chain seq x y z
N MET A 1 -11.22 -11.29 28.07
CA MET A 1 -10.38 -12.48 28.36
C MET A 1 -10.83 -13.64 27.50
N ALA A 2 -10.33 -13.74 26.27
CA ALA A 2 -10.09 -15.08 25.75
C ALA A 2 -8.86 -15.59 26.52
N ASN A 3 -9.06 -16.50 27.46
CA ASN A 3 -7.99 -17.13 28.22
C ASN A 3 -7.01 -17.80 27.24
N TYR A 4 -5.91 -17.12 26.89
CA TYR A 4 -4.73 -17.84 26.44
C TYR A 4 -4.21 -18.59 27.65
N ILE A 5 -4.44 -19.90 27.67
CA ILE A 5 -3.80 -20.79 28.64
C ILE A 5 -2.33 -20.80 28.23
N GLN A 6 -1.50 -20.00 28.91
CA GLN A 6 -0.05 -20.18 28.85
C GLN A 6 0.23 -21.49 29.56
N LEU A 7 0.61 -22.50 28.78
CA LEU A 7 1.06 -23.79 29.29
C LEU A 7 2.57 -23.75 29.40
N GLU A 8 3.11 -24.16 30.53
CA GLU A 8 4.53 -24.47 30.65
C GLU A 8 4.84 -25.77 29.89
N LEU A 9 6.09 -25.99 29.46
CA LEU A 9 6.51 -27.16 28.66
C LEU A 9 6.08 -28.53 29.25
N HIS A 10 5.97 -28.61 30.58
CA HIS A 10 5.51 -29.83 31.25
C HIS A 10 3.99 -30.06 31.12
N GLU A 11 3.19 -28.98 31.06
CA GLU A 11 1.73 -29.06 30.84
C GLU A 11 1.42 -29.36 29.36
N VAL A 12 2.34 -29.00 28.46
CA VAL A 12 2.32 -29.38 27.04
C VAL A 12 2.56 -30.87 26.85
N GLU A 13 3.50 -31.47 27.59
CA GLU A 13 3.73 -32.92 27.58
C GLU A 13 2.49 -33.68 28.08
N GLU A 14 1.85 -33.18 29.15
CA GLU A 14 0.57 -33.69 29.64
C GLU A 14 -0.52 -33.59 28.56
N ALA A 15 -0.71 -32.41 27.95
CA ALA A 15 -1.70 -32.20 26.89
C ALA A 15 -1.45 -33.05 25.63
N LEU A 16 -0.20 -33.25 25.23
CA LEU A 16 0.18 -34.12 24.11
C LEU A 16 -0.16 -35.58 24.37
N SER A 17 -0.05 -36.05 25.62
CA SER A 17 -0.37 -37.44 25.99
C SER A 17 -1.84 -37.82 25.73
N HIS A 18 -2.73 -36.83 25.63
CA HIS A 18 -4.13 -37.03 25.27
C HIS A 18 -4.38 -37.13 23.76
N ILE A 19 -3.42 -36.73 22.93
CA ILE A 19 -3.54 -36.73 21.46
C ILE A 19 -2.89 -38.01 20.91
N ASP A 20 -3.61 -38.72 20.03
CA ASP A 20 -3.06 -39.91 19.35
C ASP A 20 -1.86 -39.52 18.46
N PRO A 21 -0.69 -40.17 18.58
CA PRO A 21 0.46 -39.90 17.71
C PRO A 21 0.26 -40.35 16.24
N ASN A 22 -0.73 -41.19 15.93
CA ASN A 22 -1.00 -41.73 14.58
C ASN A 22 -1.88 -40.83 13.69
N LEU A 23 -1.82 -39.52 13.90
CA LEU A 23 -2.60 -38.57 13.11
C LEU A 23 -2.16 -38.51 11.63
N PRO A 24 -3.08 -38.14 10.72
CA PRO A 24 -2.69 -37.75 9.37
C PRO A 24 -1.62 -36.66 9.39
N TYR A 25 -0.69 -36.72 8.44
CA TYR A 25 0.46 -35.80 8.36
C TYR A 25 0.09 -34.30 8.48
N LYS A 26 -1.07 -33.91 7.94
CA LYS A 26 -1.58 -32.53 8.02
C LYS A 26 -1.76 -32.07 9.46
N ASP A 27 -2.32 -32.91 10.32
CA ASP A 27 -2.66 -32.59 11.71
C ASP A 27 -1.45 -32.82 12.62
N TRP A 28 -0.68 -33.89 12.39
CA TRP A 28 0.61 -34.12 13.03
C TRP A 28 1.56 -32.92 12.84
N SER A 29 1.71 -32.44 11.61
CA SER A 29 2.57 -31.29 11.31
C SER A 29 2.00 -29.97 11.83
N LYS A 30 0.68 -29.86 12.01
CA LYS A 30 0.02 -28.69 12.61
C LYS A 30 0.36 -28.59 14.10
N ILE A 31 0.36 -29.71 14.82
CA ILE A 31 0.82 -29.78 16.23
C ILE A 31 2.30 -29.40 16.31
N GLY A 32 3.15 -30.00 15.49
CA GLY A 32 4.59 -29.70 15.48
C GLY A 32 4.92 -28.23 15.21
N ARG A 33 4.21 -27.59 14.25
CA ARG A 33 4.33 -26.15 13.99
C ARG A 33 3.83 -25.28 15.14
N ALA A 34 2.72 -25.65 15.77
CA ALA A 34 2.15 -24.91 16.89
C ALA A 34 3.09 -24.91 18.10
N LEU A 35 3.69 -26.07 18.42
CA LEU A 35 4.68 -26.20 19.49
C LEU A 35 5.97 -25.45 19.19
N TYR A 36 6.46 -25.53 17.95
CA TYR A 36 7.64 -24.78 17.53
C TYR A 36 7.41 -23.26 17.57
N SER A 37 6.19 -22.80 17.25
CA SER A 37 5.84 -21.38 17.29
C SER A 37 5.91 -20.79 18.70
N GLU A 38 5.59 -21.58 19.72
CA GLU A 38 5.54 -21.14 21.12
C GLU A 38 6.90 -21.30 21.81
N PHE A 39 7.51 -22.49 21.70
CA PHE A 39 8.71 -22.85 22.48
C PHE A 39 9.98 -23.03 21.64
N GLY A 40 9.90 -22.84 20.33
CA GLY A 40 11.02 -23.06 19.41
C GLY A 40 11.58 -24.48 19.51
N ASP A 41 12.91 -24.59 19.47
CA ASP A 41 13.60 -25.89 19.59
C ASP A 41 13.49 -26.53 20.99
N GLN A 42 12.98 -25.82 22.01
CA GLN A 42 12.79 -26.41 23.34
C GLN A 42 11.69 -27.48 23.34
N ALA A 43 10.68 -27.37 22.47
CA ALA A 43 9.62 -28.37 22.35
C ALA A 43 10.01 -29.59 21.49
N ARG A 44 11.19 -29.60 20.87
CA ARG A 44 11.61 -30.68 19.95
C ARG A 44 11.59 -32.04 20.63
N ASP A 45 12.21 -32.12 21.80
CA ASP A 45 12.41 -33.40 22.49
C ASP A 45 11.07 -33.99 22.94
N ILE A 46 10.14 -33.14 23.39
CA ILE A 46 8.78 -33.53 23.79
C ILE A 46 7.98 -34.00 22.58
N PHE A 47 8.02 -33.24 21.48
CA PHE A 47 7.30 -33.58 20.26
C PHE A 47 7.86 -34.83 19.57
N GLU A 48 9.18 -35.02 19.59
CA GLU A 48 9.84 -36.24 19.08
C GLU A 48 9.46 -37.45 19.93
N SER A 49 9.51 -37.32 21.26
CA SER A 49 9.14 -38.40 22.19
C SER A 49 7.69 -38.83 22.01
N TRP A 50 6.76 -37.88 21.87
CA TRP A 50 5.37 -38.17 21.56
C TRP A 50 5.22 -38.80 20.17
N SER A 51 5.80 -38.19 19.13
CA SER A 51 5.70 -38.70 17.75
C SER A 51 6.26 -40.12 17.61
N ALA A 52 7.32 -40.46 18.34
CA ALA A 52 7.96 -41.76 18.34
C ALA A 52 7.07 -42.90 18.86
N THR A 53 5.97 -42.57 19.55
CA THR A 53 4.97 -43.57 19.97
C THR A 53 3.97 -43.94 18.87
N GLY A 54 3.96 -43.23 17.74
CA GLY A 54 3.12 -43.52 16.57
C GLY A 54 3.76 -44.54 15.62
N GLY A 55 2.95 -45.43 15.03
CA GLY A 55 3.38 -46.49 14.12
C GLY A 55 3.91 -46.01 12.77
N SER A 56 3.67 -44.75 12.39
CA SER A 56 4.19 -44.10 11.17
C SER A 56 5.48 -43.31 11.39
N TYR A 57 6.06 -43.33 12.60
CA TYR A 57 7.22 -42.52 12.93
C TYR A 57 8.50 -42.95 12.19
N ASN A 58 9.18 -41.97 11.58
CA ASN A 58 10.51 -42.13 11.00
C ASN A 58 11.44 -41.00 11.45
N LYS A 59 12.54 -41.37 12.12
CA LYS A 59 13.51 -40.40 12.68
C LYS A 59 14.15 -39.49 11.62
N ARG A 60 14.41 -39.99 10.41
CA ARG A 60 15.02 -39.20 9.33
C ARG A 60 14.03 -38.17 8.78
N GLU A 61 12.77 -38.56 8.60
CA GLU A 61 11.70 -37.67 8.14
C GLU A 61 11.33 -36.65 9.22
N PHE A 62 11.26 -37.06 10.48
CA PHE A 62 11.03 -36.16 11.63
C PHE A 62 12.04 -35.01 11.64
N ASN A 63 13.33 -35.32 11.53
CA ASN A 63 14.40 -34.32 11.51
C ASN A 63 14.28 -33.35 10.32
N ALA A 64 13.84 -33.83 9.16
CA ALA A 64 13.60 -32.97 7.99
C ALA A 64 12.38 -32.05 8.21
N TRP A 65 11.31 -32.58 8.80
CA TRP A 65 10.09 -31.80 9.07
C TRP A 65 10.28 -30.77 10.18
N TRP A 66 11.01 -31.11 11.25
CA TRP A 66 11.33 -30.16 12.32
C TRP A 66 12.10 -28.95 11.78
N LYS A 67 13.07 -29.17 10.89
CA LYS A 67 13.77 -28.08 10.18
C LYS A 67 12.83 -27.24 9.31
N ASN A 68 11.82 -27.85 8.69
CA ASN A 68 10.83 -27.13 7.88
C ASN A 68 9.87 -26.29 8.74
N PHE A 69 9.58 -26.67 9.99
CA PHE A 69 8.72 -25.88 10.87
C PHE A 69 9.32 -24.49 11.19
N ARG A 70 10.65 -24.34 11.11
CA ARG A 70 11.35 -23.05 11.23
C ARG A 70 10.95 -22.03 10.17
N ARG A 71 10.57 -22.50 8.97
CA ARG A 71 10.34 -21.67 7.77
C ARG A 71 8.87 -21.26 7.58
N VAL A 72 7.94 -21.84 8.33
CA VAL A 72 6.49 -21.66 8.13
C VAL A 72 5.80 -21.28 9.44
N LYS A 73 5.83 -19.98 9.80
CA LYS A 73 5.21 -19.42 11.01
C LYS A 73 3.72 -19.09 10.81
N ARG A 74 2.90 -20.05 10.39
CA ARG A 74 1.45 -19.82 10.10
C ARG A 74 0.48 -20.53 11.04
N THR A 75 0.94 -21.18 12.11
CA THR A 75 0.06 -21.94 13.02
C THR A 75 0.31 -21.52 14.47
N GLY A 76 -0.65 -20.83 15.08
CA GLY A 76 -0.54 -20.37 16.48
C GLY A 76 -0.82 -21.48 17.51
N PHE A 77 -0.25 -21.32 18.70
CA PHE A 77 -0.30 -22.28 19.82
C PHE A 77 -1.72 -22.68 20.24
N GLY A 78 -2.70 -21.76 20.11
CA GLY A 78 -4.11 -22.05 20.36
C GLY A 78 -4.69 -23.19 19.52
N SER A 79 -4.10 -23.49 18.36
CA SER A 79 -4.47 -24.67 17.56
C SER A 79 -4.12 -25.99 18.25
N PHE A 80 -2.97 -26.06 18.94
CA PHE A 80 -2.58 -27.24 19.71
C PHE A 80 -3.50 -27.43 20.93
N ILE A 81 -3.79 -26.35 21.66
CA ILE A 81 -4.72 -26.37 22.80
C ILE A 81 -6.09 -26.87 22.36
N TYR A 82 -6.59 -26.41 21.21
CA TYR A 82 -7.85 -26.88 20.65
C TYR A 82 -7.85 -28.39 20.35
N GLU A 83 -6.79 -28.92 19.71
CA GLU A 83 -6.68 -30.37 19.42
C GLU A 83 -6.57 -31.21 20.71
N ALA A 84 -5.81 -30.72 21.71
CA ALA A 84 -5.71 -31.38 23.01
C ALA A 84 -7.08 -31.43 23.71
N MET A 85 -7.81 -30.32 23.73
CA MET A 85 -9.15 -30.24 24.31
C MET A 85 -10.17 -31.14 23.59
N GLN A 86 -10.12 -31.22 22.26
CA GLN A 86 -10.94 -32.15 21.48
C GLN A 86 -10.62 -33.61 21.78
N SER A 87 -9.36 -33.91 22.09
CA SER A 87 -8.89 -35.25 22.46
C SER A 87 -9.15 -35.59 23.94
N GLY A 88 -9.93 -34.75 24.65
CA GLY A 88 -10.39 -35.02 26.01
C GLY A 88 -9.51 -34.41 27.12
N TRP A 89 -8.45 -33.66 26.77
CA TRP A 89 -7.68 -32.91 27.75
C TRP A 89 -8.54 -31.78 28.34
N LYS A 90 -8.58 -31.67 29.67
CA LYS A 90 -9.30 -30.60 30.37
C LYS A 90 -8.29 -29.80 31.17
N PRO A 91 -8.09 -28.50 30.88
CA PRO A 91 -7.20 -27.66 31.68
C PRO A 91 -7.78 -27.53 33.10
N GLN A 92 -7.24 -28.27 34.05
CA GLN A 92 -7.59 -28.16 35.47
C GLN A 92 -6.59 -27.22 36.14
N ARG A 93 -7.08 -26.12 36.73
CA ARG A 93 -6.37 -25.52 37.88
C ARG A 93 -6.53 -26.49 39.05
N GLN A 94 -5.66 -27.49 39.14
CA GLN A 94 -5.48 -28.23 40.38
C GLN A 94 -4.62 -27.34 41.30
N ASP A 95 -5.14 -27.02 42.48
CA ASP A 95 -4.31 -26.54 43.59
C ASP A 95 -3.41 -27.69 44.04
N ARG A 96 -2.34 -27.95 43.28
CA ARG A 96 -1.31 -28.93 43.63
C ARG A 96 -0.58 -28.42 44.85
N THR A 97 -0.37 -29.30 45.82
CA THR A 97 0.40 -28.97 47.03
C THR A 97 1.83 -28.58 46.66
N GLU A 98 2.49 -27.79 47.51
CA GLU A 98 3.88 -27.34 47.29
C GLU A 98 4.83 -28.54 47.10
N GLU A 99 4.57 -29.65 47.79
CA GLU A 99 5.32 -30.90 47.71
C GLU A 99 5.16 -31.62 46.36
N GLU A 100 3.97 -31.59 45.76
CA GLU A 100 3.71 -32.14 44.42
C GLU A 100 4.35 -31.29 43.33
N ARG A 101 4.32 -29.95 43.46
CA ARG A 101 5.02 -29.04 42.55
C ARG A 101 6.54 -29.25 42.60
N GLN A 102 7.10 -29.42 43.79
CA GLN A 102 8.53 -29.68 43.96
C GLN A 102 8.96 -31.02 43.35
N ARG A 103 8.14 -32.08 43.46
CA ARG A 103 8.43 -33.37 42.81
C ARG A 103 8.41 -33.29 41.28
N ILE A 104 7.41 -32.60 40.71
CA ILE A 104 7.28 -32.44 39.26
C ILE A 104 8.43 -31.57 38.72
N PHE A 105 8.77 -30.48 39.42
CA PHE A 105 9.91 -29.64 39.08
C PHE A 105 11.24 -30.41 39.15
N ALA A 106 11.43 -31.25 40.17
CA ALA A 106 12.63 -32.09 40.29
C ALA A 106 12.73 -33.17 39.19
N ASP A 107 11.62 -33.80 38.79
CA ASP A 107 11.62 -34.77 37.69
C ASP A 107 11.89 -34.08 36.33
N PHE A 108 11.37 -32.88 36.13
CA PHE A 108 11.68 -32.02 35.00
C PHE A 108 13.15 -31.60 34.96
N GLU A 109 13.72 -31.13 36.09
CA GLU A 109 15.15 -30.81 36.18
C GLU A 109 16.02 -32.03 35.88
N LYS A 110 15.62 -33.22 36.35
CA LYS A 110 16.31 -34.47 36.08
C LYS A 110 16.26 -34.86 34.59
N ARG A 111 15.12 -34.69 33.92
CA ARG A 111 14.98 -34.92 32.47
C ARG A 111 15.76 -33.89 31.66
N LYS A 112 15.73 -32.61 32.07
CA LYS A 112 16.53 -31.53 31.48
C LYS A 112 18.03 -31.82 31.59
N GLN A 113 18.48 -32.27 32.76
CA GLN A 113 19.86 -32.71 32.98
C GLN A 113 20.22 -33.92 32.12
N LEU A 114 19.34 -34.93 32.01
CA LEU A 114 19.56 -36.10 31.15
C LEU A 114 19.62 -35.74 29.66
N ALA A 115 18.76 -34.84 29.19
CA ALA A 115 18.77 -34.33 27.82
C ALA A 115 20.04 -33.52 27.55
N GLN A 116 20.47 -32.69 28.51
CA GLN A 116 21.73 -31.94 28.43
C GLN A 116 22.95 -32.89 28.41
N GLN A 117 22.95 -33.96 29.21
CA GLN A 117 23.97 -35.01 29.19
C GLN A 117 24.01 -35.75 27.84
N LYS A 118 22.85 -36.12 27.28
CA LYS A 118 22.78 -36.75 25.95
C LYS A 118 23.26 -35.82 24.83
N ARG A 119 22.94 -34.52 24.90
CA ARG A 119 23.44 -33.51 23.95
C ARG A 119 24.95 -33.36 24.06
N ALA A 120 25.49 -33.27 25.28
CA ALA A 120 26.93 -33.20 25.52
C ALA A 120 27.67 -34.46 25.02
N GLN A 121 27.08 -35.64 25.21
CA GLN A 121 27.65 -36.89 24.71
C GLN A 121 27.66 -36.95 23.18
N ALA A 122 26.54 -36.60 22.52
CA ALA A 122 26.47 -36.55 21.05
C ALA A 122 27.44 -35.51 20.46
N GLU A 123 27.61 -34.37 21.13
CA GLU A 123 28.62 -33.37 20.74
C GLU A 123 30.04 -33.92 20.86
N GLN A 124 30.35 -34.64 21.94
CA GLN A 124 31.65 -35.27 22.13
C GLN A 124 31.95 -36.35 21.07
N GLU A 125 30.96 -37.19 20.73
CA GLU A 125 31.07 -38.19 19.65
C GLU A 125 31.31 -37.54 18.29
N GLN A 126 30.66 -36.41 18.01
CA GLN A 126 30.86 -35.66 16.76
C GLN A 126 32.29 -35.08 16.67
N TRP A 127 32.82 -34.53 17.76
CA TRP A 127 34.20 -34.03 17.81
C TRP A 127 35.22 -35.17 17.61
N GLN A 128 34.99 -36.36 18.17
CA GLN A 128 35.84 -37.53 17.92
C GLN A 128 35.80 -37.99 16.46
N ALA A 129 34.64 -37.93 15.80
CA ALA A 129 34.53 -38.24 14.37
C ALA A 129 35.32 -37.24 13.51
N LEU A 130 35.30 -35.95 13.88
CA LEU A 130 36.07 -34.90 13.20
C LEU A 130 37.58 -35.10 13.33
N GLU A 131 38.10 -35.61 14.45
CA GLU A 131 39.53 -35.97 14.58
C GLU A 131 39.94 -37.08 13.59
N GLN A 132 39.02 -37.99 13.24
CA GLN A 132 39.28 -39.01 12.21
C GLN A 132 39.26 -38.40 10.80
N GLU A 133 38.34 -37.48 10.53
CA GLU A 133 38.29 -36.74 9.27
C GLU A 133 39.51 -35.84 9.07
N GLU A 134 40.05 -35.25 10.14
CA GLU A 134 41.29 -34.48 10.12
C GLU A 134 42.49 -35.37 9.73
N LYS A 135 42.58 -36.58 10.30
CA LYS A 135 43.61 -37.57 9.90
C LYS A 135 43.49 -37.93 8.42
N LEU A 136 42.26 -38.10 7.92
CA LEU A 136 42.01 -38.35 6.50
C LEU A 136 42.45 -37.16 5.64
N PHE A 137 42.06 -35.95 6.00
CA PHE A 137 42.47 -34.72 5.30
C PHE A 137 44.00 -34.60 5.22
N ASN A 138 44.68 -34.82 6.35
CA ASN A 138 46.14 -34.77 6.44
C ASN A 138 46.86 -35.87 5.65
N SER A 139 46.18 -36.97 5.33
CA SER A 139 46.73 -38.08 4.53
C SER A 139 46.87 -37.76 3.03
N TRP A 140 46.15 -36.74 2.55
CA TRP A 140 46.21 -36.33 1.15
C TRP A 140 47.42 -35.42 0.86
N PRO A 141 47.95 -35.42 -0.38
CA PRO A 141 49.14 -34.66 -0.74
C PRO A 141 48.85 -33.16 -0.85
N THR A 142 49.81 -32.34 -0.39
CA THR A 142 49.83 -30.87 -0.49
C THR A 142 50.41 -30.35 -1.81
N GLN A 143 51.26 -31.14 -2.46
CA GLN A 143 51.87 -30.80 -3.76
C GLN A 143 51.18 -31.60 -4.86
N PHE A 144 50.49 -30.91 -5.76
CA PHE A 144 49.75 -31.51 -6.86
C PHE A 144 49.62 -30.52 -8.02
N ALA A 145 49.36 -31.03 -9.23
CA ALA A 145 49.03 -30.18 -10.39
C ALA A 145 47.65 -29.54 -10.20
N PRO A 146 47.44 -28.27 -10.62
CA PRO A 146 46.15 -27.61 -10.49
C PRO A 146 45.01 -28.45 -11.07
N THR A 147 43.91 -28.58 -10.33
CA THR A 147 42.72 -29.28 -10.80
C THR A 147 42.02 -28.45 -11.89
N GLN A 148 41.08 -29.06 -12.63
CA GLN A 148 40.36 -28.33 -13.67
C GLN A 148 39.57 -27.16 -13.08
N TYR A 149 38.97 -27.35 -11.90
CA TYR A 149 38.31 -26.27 -11.17
C TYR A 149 39.25 -25.09 -10.89
N MET A 150 40.48 -25.35 -10.43
CA MET A 150 41.46 -24.29 -10.14
C MET A 150 41.85 -23.50 -11.39
N LEU A 151 42.02 -24.18 -12.52
CA LEU A 151 42.33 -23.52 -13.79
C LEU A 151 41.18 -22.65 -14.27
N ASN A 152 39.94 -23.16 -14.19
CA ASN A 152 38.75 -22.45 -14.62
C ASN A 152 38.50 -21.17 -13.81
N LYS A 153 38.72 -21.23 -12.48
CA LYS A 153 38.59 -20.07 -11.59
C LYS A 153 39.90 -19.27 -11.41
N GLN A 154 40.90 -19.53 -12.26
CA GLN A 154 42.21 -18.83 -12.28
C GLN A 154 42.92 -18.77 -10.91
N MET A 155 42.86 -19.85 -10.14
CA MET A 155 43.36 -19.96 -8.77
C MET A 155 44.45 -21.04 -8.60
N ALA A 156 45.33 -21.18 -9.59
CA ALA A 156 46.35 -22.25 -9.62
C ALA A 156 47.35 -22.21 -8.45
N ASN A 157 47.55 -21.04 -7.84
CA ASN A 157 48.47 -20.77 -6.72
C ASN A 157 47.77 -20.71 -5.36
N VAL A 158 46.50 -21.11 -5.24
CA VAL A 158 45.71 -21.04 -3.98
C VAL A 158 46.40 -21.69 -2.78
N SER A 159 47.22 -22.72 -3.01
CA SER A 159 48.02 -23.41 -1.98
C SER A 159 49.09 -22.53 -1.32
N SER A 160 49.36 -21.35 -1.86
CA SER A 160 50.24 -20.34 -1.24
C SER A 160 49.56 -19.59 -0.09
N PHE A 161 48.23 -19.67 0.01
CA PHE A 161 47.42 -18.89 0.95
C PHE A 161 46.76 -19.75 2.03
N VAL A 162 46.32 -20.95 1.68
CA VAL A 162 45.58 -21.86 2.55
C VAL A 162 45.96 -23.32 2.29
N ASP A 163 45.84 -24.18 3.29
CA ASP A 163 46.16 -25.62 3.17
C ASP A 163 45.09 -26.32 2.31
N VAL A 164 45.39 -26.51 1.03
CA VAL A 164 44.58 -27.32 0.12
C VAL A 164 45.26 -28.64 -0.22
N ARG A 165 44.45 -29.66 -0.47
CA ARG A 165 44.91 -31.03 -0.73
C ARG A 165 44.27 -31.59 -2.01
N LEU A 166 44.98 -32.52 -2.66
CA LEU A 166 44.37 -33.35 -3.71
C LEU A 166 43.74 -34.58 -3.09
N GLY A 167 42.46 -34.46 -2.73
CA GLY A 167 41.69 -35.55 -2.16
C GLY A 167 41.07 -36.46 -3.21
N ARG A 168 40.27 -37.42 -2.72
CA ARG A 168 39.48 -38.32 -3.57
C ARG A 168 38.02 -38.36 -3.15
N ASP A 169 37.12 -38.45 -4.13
CA ASP A 169 35.70 -38.63 -3.90
C ASP A 169 35.35 -40.08 -3.52
N LYS A 170 34.06 -40.37 -3.27
CA LYS A 170 33.58 -41.73 -2.92
C LYS A 170 33.77 -42.75 -4.07
N PHE A 171 34.08 -42.29 -5.28
CA PHE A 171 34.37 -43.11 -6.46
C PHE A 171 35.86 -43.11 -6.83
N ASN A 172 36.73 -42.61 -5.93
CA ASN A 172 38.18 -42.55 -6.07
C ASN A 172 38.70 -41.57 -7.14
N HIS A 173 37.86 -40.65 -7.62
CA HIS A 173 38.27 -39.58 -8.55
C HIS A 173 38.96 -38.42 -7.81
N PRO A 174 39.96 -37.76 -8.43
CA PRO A 174 40.65 -36.62 -7.82
C PRO A 174 39.69 -35.43 -7.63
N CYS A 175 39.85 -34.73 -6.51
CA CYS A 175 39.09 -33.52 -6.19
C CYS A 175 39.95 -32.55 -5.38
N LEU A 176 39.67 -31.25 -5.50
CA LEU A 176 40.29 -30.24 -4.63
C LEU A 176 39.62 -30.29 -3.26
N VAL A 177 40.39 -30.26 -2.19
CA VAL A 177 39.87 -30.29 -0.82
C VAL A 177 40.42 -29.14 0.00
N TRP A 178 39.54 -28.45 0.73
CA TRP A 178 39.89 -27.35 1.63
C TRP A 178 39.24 -27.52 3.03
N PRO A 179 39.96 -27.21 4.12
CA PRO A 179 39.52 -27.44 5.50
C PRO A 179 38.76 -26.24 6.09
N ILE A 180 38.01 -26.48 7.15
CA ILE A 180 37.35 -25.43 7.96
C ILE A 180 37.69 -25.59 9.45
N TYR A 181 37.74 -24.46 10.16
CA TYR A 181 38.13 -24.35 11.57
C TYR A 181 37.19 -23.43 12.33
N GLU A 182 37.20 -23.53 13.67
CA GLU A 182 36.29 -22.74 14.53
C GLU A 182 36.79 -21.30 14.81
N GLN A 183 38.07 -20.99 14.52
CA GLN A 183 38.69 -19.69 14.81
C GLN A 183 39.38 -19.08 13.58
N LEU A 184 39.54 -17.75 13.60
CA LEU A 184 40.25 -16.99 12.56
C LEU A 184 41.66 -17.51 12.33
N PHE A 185 42.16 -17.31 11.11
CA PHE A 185 43.49 -17.73 10.67
C PHE A 185 43.69 -19.25 10.69
N ASN A 186 42.61 -19.99 10.48
CA ASN A 186 42.61 -21.46 10.40
C ASN A 186 43.14 -22.10 11.70
N GLN A 187 42.72 -21.56 12.85
CA GLN A 187 43.12 -22.02 14.19
C GLN A 187 41.96 -22.68 14.94
N GLY A 188 42.25 -23.25 16.11
CA GLY A 188 41.26 -23.96 16.91
C GLY A 188 41.01 -25.38 16.39
N ARG A 189 39.83 -25.92 16.68
CA ARG A 189 39.49 -27.29 16.31
C ARG A 189 39.13 -27.42 14.83
N PHE A 190 39.57 -28.51 14.22
CA PHE A 190 39.17 -28.91 12.88
C PHE A 190 37.66 -29.18 12.84
N CYS A 191 36.95 -28.47 11.97
CA CYS A 191 35.49 -28.54 11.85
C CYS A 191 35.03 -29.33 10.61
N GLY A 192 35.96 -29.94 9.86
CA GLY A 192 35.67 -30.69 8.64
C GLY A 192 36.34 -30.07 7.41
N PHE A 193 35.92 -30.51 6.24
CA PHE A 193 36.45 -30.03 4.96
C PHE A 193 35.40 -30.11 3.85
N GLU A 194 35.60 -29.41 2.73
CA GLU A 194 34.77 -29.53 1.52
C GLU A 194 35.60 -30.06 0.35
N ARG A 195 34.99 -30.96 -0.44
CA ARG A 195 35.54 -31.47 -1.70
C ARG A 195 34.88 -30.76 -2.87
N ILE A 196 35.68 -30.24 -3.79
CA ILE A 196 35.24 -29.65 -5.07
C ILE A 196 35.61 -30.61 -6.20
N LEU A 197 34.57 -31.10 -6.88
CA LEU A 197 34.66 -32.15 -7.89
C LEU A 197 34.90 -31.55 -9.28
N ASP A 198 35.85 -32.10 -10.03
CA ASP A 198 36.09 -31.67 -11.42
C ASP A 198 34.94 -32.07 -12.36
N LYS A 199 34.19 -33.13 -12.03
CA LYS A 199 32.99 -33.56 -12.76
C LYS A 199 31.77 -33.50 -11.85
N SER A 200 30.86 -32.60 -12.16
CA SER A 200 29.55 -32.54 -11.51
C SER A 200 28.67 -33.73 -11.88
N PHE A 201 27.78 -34.16 -10.99
CA PHE A 201 26.76 -35.18 -11.28
C PHE A 201 25.36 -34.70 -10.86
N GLN A 202 24.32 -35.30 -11.43
CA GLN A 202 22.93 -34.94 -11.12
C GLN A 202 22.36 -35.80 -10.00
N VAL A 203 21.71 -35.17 -9.03
CA VAL A 203 20.86 -35.83 -8.02
C VAL A 203 19.48 -35.20 -8.09
N GLY A 204 18.56 -35.85 -8.79
CA GLY A 204 17.29 -35.25 -9.16
C GLY A 204 17.50 -34.06 -10.11
N ALA A 205 16.97 -32.88 -9.75
CA ALA A 205 17.16 -31.63 -10.50
C ALA A 205 18.40 -30.82 -10.06
N ARG A 206 19.20 -31.34 -9.12
CA ARG A 206 20.35 -30.63 -8.55
C ARG A 206 21.65 -31.17 -9.11
N THR A 207 22.45 -30.27 -9.66
CA THR A 207 23.86 -30.51 -9.98
C THR A 207 24.67 -30.48 -8.69
N VAL A 208 25.38 -31.57 -8.38
CA VAL A 208 26.29 -31.67 -7.24
C VAL A 208 27.73 -31.61 -7.75
N ASN A 209 28.45 -30.59 -7.32
CA ASN A 209 29.88 -30.36 -7.63
C ASN A 209 30.72 -30.05 -6.39
N LYS A 210 30.09 -29.83 -5.23
CA LYS A 210 30.73 -29.56 -3.94
C LYS A 210 30.10 -30.44 -2.85
N VAL A 211 30.93 -31.04 -2.00
CA VAL A 211 30.47 -31.99 -0.96
C VAL A 211 31.29 -31.81 0.32
N SER A 212 30.64 -31.43 1.42
CA SER A 212 31.27 -31.38 2.74
C SER A 212 31.62 -32.78 3.25
N SER A 213 32.55 -32.89 4.20
CA SER A 213 32.78 -34.13 4.94
C SER A 213 31.54 -34.54 5.75
N ASP A 214 31.42 -35.83 6.04
CA ASP A 214 30.17 -36.43 6.54
C ASP A 214 29.85 -35.91 7.97
N ASN A 215 30.87 -35.51 8.73
CA ASN A 215 30.73 -34.99 10.10
C ASN A 215 30.97 -33.47 10.22
N ALA A 216 31.10 -32.76 9.10
CA ALA A 216 31.44 -31.33 9.08
C ALA A 216 30.49 -30.47 9.95
N ARG A 217 31.08 -29.61 10.78
CA ARG A 217 30.41 -28.57 11.57
C ARG A 217 30.37 -27.26 10.80
N THR A 218 29.61 -27.23 9.71
CA THR A 218 29.47 -26.04 8.85
C THR A 218 28.73 -24.88 9.53
N ASP A 219 28.08 -25.14 10.66
CA ASP A 219 27.44 -24.16 11.54
C ASP A 219 28.46 -23.23 12.22
N ILE A 220 29.65 -23.73 12.54
CA ILE A 220 30.69 -22.97 13.27
C ILE A 220 32.02 -22.87 12.52
N GLY A 221 32.24 -23.73 11.51
CA GLY A 221 33.51 -23.84 10.82
C GLY A 221 33.59 -23.02 9.54
N PHE A 222 34.74 -22.38 9.34
CA PHE A 222 35.06 -21.57 8.17
C PHE A 222 36.56 -21.64 7.83
N CYS A 223 36.94 -21.18 6.63
CA CYS A 223 38.34 -21.03 6.23
C CYS A 223 38.71 -19.54 6.17
N THR A 224 39.93 -19.20 6.59
CA THR A 224 40.47 -17.83 6.56
C THR A 224 41.57 -17.72 5.51
N PHE A 225 41.48 -16.73 4.64
CA PHE A 225 42.56 -16.26 3.78
C PHE A 225 43.21 -15.02 4.41
N GLY A 226 44.55 -14.99 4.43
CA GLY A 226 45.35 -13.96 5.09
C GLY A 226 46.05 -14.47 6.35
N GLN A 227 46.93 -13.64 6.91
CA GLN A 227 47.78 -13.98 8.06
C GLN A 227 47.51 -13.06 9.25
N LEU A 228 47.82 -13.53 10.45
CA LEU A 228 47.73 -12.76 11.68
C LEU A 228 48.88 -11.73 11.73
N CYS A 229 48.55 -10.46 12.00
CA CYS A 229 49.51 -9.37 12.19
C CYS A 229 49.58 -8.94 13.67
N ASP A 230 50.64 -8.23 14.08
CA ASP A 230 50.88 -7.80 15.49
C ASP A 230 49.73 -6.99 16.14
N HIS A 231 48.86 -6.37 15.34
CA HIS A 231 47.70 -5.60 15.81
C HIS A 231 46.35 -6.21 15.41
N GLY A 232 46.36 -7.38 14.75
CA GLY A 232 45.17 -8.00 14.16
C GLY A 232 44.56 -7.19 13.00
N PRO A 233 43.56 -7.76 12.30
CA PRO A 233 42.85 -7.04 11.25
C PRO A 233 41.83 -6.08 11.84
N LYS A 234 41.64 -4.91 11.21
CA LYS A 234 40.57 -3.96 11.58
C LYS A 234 39.20 -4.39 11.06
N ARG A 235 39.19 -5.08 9.91
CA ARG A 235 37.99 -5.60 9.27
C ARG A 235 38.26 -6.97 8.64
N VAL A 236 37.19 -7.74 8.48
CA VAL A 236 37.19 -9.06 7.85
C VAL A 236 35.96 -9.16 6.95
N PHE A 237 36.17 -9.60 5.70
CA PHE A 237 35.08 -9.87 4.76
C PHE A 237 34.66 -11.34 4.83
N VAL A 238 33.36 -11.62 4.78
CA VAL A 238 32.82 -12.98 4.81
C VAL A 238 32.11 -13.26 3.48
N VAL A 239 32.67 -14.14 2.66
CA VAL A 239 32.22 -14.38 1.27
C VAL A 239 31.59 -15.75 1.05
N GLY A 240 30.81 -15.87 -0.03
CA GLY A 240 29.99 -17.02 -0.40
C GLY A 240 30.69 -18.22 -1.06
N GLY A 241 31.99 -18.45 -0.87
CA GLY A 241 32.65 -19.60 -1.49
C GLY A 241 34.17 -19.57 -1.50
N PHE A 242 34.78 -20.72 -1.74
CA PHE A 242 36.24 -20.87 -1.69
C PHE A 242 36.98 -20.10 -2.80
N ALA A 243 36.47 -20.13 -4.04
CA ALA A 243 37.04 -19.34 -5.13
C ALA A 243 36.83 -17.83 -4.93
N ASP A 244 35.69 -17.45 -4.36
CA ASP A 244 35.37 -16.06 -4.01
C ASP A 244 36.34 -15.53 -2.96
N ALA A 245 36.67 -16.35 -1.96
CA ALA A 245 37.63 -15.99 -0.93
C ALA A 245 39.05 -15.80 -1.48
N TYR A 246 39.46 -16.68 -2.40
CA TYR A 246 40.71 -16.50 -3.13
C TYR A 246 40.70 -15.19 -3.92
N ALA A 247 39.68 -14.98 -4.78
CA ALA A 247 39.55 -13.80 -5.63
C ALA A 247 39.56 -12.49 -4.82
N ALA A 248 38.78 -12.44 -3.74
CA ALA A 248 38.71 -11.32 -2.82
C ALA A 248 40.07 -11.03 -2.16
N HIS A 249 40.74 -12.07 -1.64
CA HIS A 249 42.01 -11.92 -0.94
C HIS A 249 43.13 -11.46 -1.86
N VAL A 250 43.31 -12.10 -3.02
CA VAL A 250 44.41 -11.72 -3.94
C VAL A 250 44.22 -10.34 -4.57
N SER A 251 42.97 -9.88 -4.68
CA SER A 251 42.65 -8.56 -5.24
C SER A 251 42.79 -7.42 -4.24
N THR A 252 42.61 -7.67 -2.95
CA THR A 252 42.57 -6.61 -1.91
C THR A 252 43.66 -6.71 -0.85
N GLY A 253 44.19 -7.90 -0.59
CA GLY A 253 45.04 -8.19 0.57
C GLY A 253 44.30 -8.23 1.91
N GLU A 254 42.97 -8.05 1.93
CA GLU A 254 42.15 -8.08 3.15
C GLU A 254 42.05 -9.50 3.72
N VAL A 255 41.73 -9.62 5.01
CA VAL A 255 41.44 -10.92 5.62
C VAL A 255 40.04 -11.35 5.20
N ILE A 256 39.95 -12.52 4.57
CA ILE A 256 38.70 -13.07 4.04
C ILE A 256 38.33 -14.35 4.78
N VAL A 257 37.07 -14.48 5.15
CA VAL A 257 36.50 -15.70 5.73
C VAL A 257 35.50 -16.29 4.74
N THR A 258 35.54 -17.60 4.54
CA THR A 258 34.53 -18.33 3.76
C THR A 258 33.98 -19.50 4.55
N PRO A 259 32.66 -19.54 4.82
CA PRO A 259 32.01 -20.74 5.33
C PRO A 259 31.73 -21.74 4.20
N ILE A 260 31.41 -22.97 4.57
CA ILE A 260 30.79 -23.93 3.64
C ILE A 260 29.30 -23.57 3.54
N GLY A 261 28.88 -23.14 2.36
CA GLY A 261 27.51 -22.72 2.08
C GLY A 261 27.27 -21.27 2.50
N GLU A 262 26.99 -20.44 1.51
CA GLU A 262 26.72 -19.01 1.66
C GLU A 262 25.63 -18.68 2.69
N GLY A 263 24.63 -19.55 2.83
CA GLY A 263 23.55 -19.41 3.82
C GLY A 263 24.01 -19.31 5.29
N ASN A 264 25.27 -19.64 5.58
CA ASN A 264 25.86 -19.57 6.91
C ASN A 264 26.52 -18.21 7.22
N ILE A 265 26.70 -17.31 6.24
CA ILE A 265 27.35 -16.00 6.42
C ILE A 265 26.79 -15.23 7.64
N PRO A 266 25.45 -15.05 7.80
CA PRO A 266 24.92 -14.30 8.94
C PRO A 266 25.32 -14.88 10.30
N HIS A 267 25.25 -16.20 10.41
CA HIS A 267 25.54 -16.89 11.67
C HIS A 267 27.03 -16.86 12.01
N ILE A 268 27.90 -17.01 11.01
CA ILE A 268 29.35 -16.95 11.18
C ILE A 268 29.78 -15.53 11.57
N ILE A 269 29.19 -14.50 10.97
CA ILE A 269 29.41 -13.10 11.37
C ILE A 269 29.01 -12.90 12.83
N GLU A 270 27.85 -13.41 13.26
CA GLU A 270 27.38 -13.30 14.65
C GLU A 270 28.36 -13.99 15.63
N LEU A 271 28.77 -15.21 15.32
CA LEU A 271 29.75 -15.96 16.13
C LEU A 271 31.09 -15.23 16.23
N LEU A 272 31.61 -14.72 15.11
CA LEU A 272 32.88 -14.01 15.06
C LEU A 272 32.82 -12.66 15.80
N LYS A 273 31.70 -11.93 15.70
CA LYS A 273 31.47 -10.69 16.48
C LYS A 273 31.50 -10.96 17.99
N GLN A 274 30.97 -12.09 18.45
CA GLN A 274 31.01 -12.48 19.87
C GLN A 274 32.45 -12.79 20.33
N GLN A 275 33.24 -13.44 19.49
CA GLN A 275 34.65 -13.77 19.80
C GLN A 275 35.57 -12.55 19.71
N ARG A 276 35.34 -11.67 18.73
CA ARG A 276 36.20 -10.53 18.36
C ARG A 276 35.36 -9.27 18.12
N PRO A 277 34.80 -8.66 19.18
CA PRO A 277 34.00 -7.45 19.07
C PRO A 277 34.81 -6.22 18.61
N ASP A 278 36.15 -6.32 18.65
CA ASP A 278 37.10 -5.31 18.17
C ASP A 278 37.24 -5.26 16.64
N ILE A 279 36.75 -6.28 15.92
CA ILE A 279 36.87 -6.42 14.47
C ILE A 279 35.53 -6.09 13.78
N GLN A 280 35.57 -5.33 12.69
CA GLN A 280 34.42 -5.12 11.82
C GLN A 280 34.24 -6.28 10.84
N PHE A 281 33.12 -6.99 10.91
CA PHE A 281 32.78 -8.06 9.98
C PHE A 281 31.81 -7.56 8.89
N ILE A 282 32.16 -7.82 7.63
CA ILE A 282 31.45 -7.33 6.44
C ILE A 282 30.91 -8.52 5.66
N ALA A 283 29.61 -8.59 5.42
CA ALA A 283 29.00 -9.61 4.58
C ALA A 283 29.30 -9.32 3.10
N ALA A 284 29.89 -10.26 2.38
CA ALA A 284 30.16 -10.14 0.95
C ALA A 284 29.65 -11.36 0.18
N PRO A 285 28.33 -11.61 0.17
CA PRO A 285 27.73 -12.70 -0.59
C PRO A 285 27.69 -12.40 -2.09
N ASP A 286 27.12 -13.34 -2.84
CA ASP A 286 26.91 -13.27 -4.28
C ASP A 286 25.80 -12.24 -4.60
N ASN A 287 25.85 -11.61 -5.78
CA ASN A 287 24.83 -10.64 -6.19
C ASN A 287 23.60 -11.33 -6.79
N ASP A 288 22.97 -12.22 -6.04
CA ASP A 288 21.73 -12.87 -6.42
C ASP A 288 20.66 -12.76 -5.31
N LYS A 289 19.47 -13.33 -5.53
CA LYS A 289 18.39 -13.27 -4.56
C LYS A 289 18.75 -13.90 -3.20
N ALA A 290 19.54 -14.98 -3.21
CA ALA A 290 19.93 -15.68 -1.98
C ALA A 290 21.00 -14.88 -1.22
N GLY A 291 21.97 -14.31 -1.94
CA GLY A 291 23.01 -13.46 -1.36
C GLY A 291 22.46 -12.15 -0.77
N ILE A 292 21.51 -11.50 -1.44
CA ILE A 292 20.81 -10.32 -0.91
C ILE A 292 20.06 -10.68 0.40
N GLU A 293 19.39 -11.84 0.46
CA GLU A 293 18.76 -12.31 1.70
C GLU A 293 19.80 -12.50 2.83
N MET A 294 21.04 -12.92 2.51
CA MET A 294 22.11 -13.05 3.50
C MET A 294 22.60 -11.69 4.00
N VAL A 295 22.68 -10.67 3.14
CA VAL A 295 22.98 -9.29 3.55
C VAL A 295 21.95 -8.80 4.57
N GLU A 296 20.66 -8.94 4.24
CA GLU A 296 19.56 -8.53 5.12
C GLU A 296 19.61 -9.24 6.48
N ARG A 297 19.87 -10.56 6.47
CA ARG A 297 19.95 -11.38 7.69
C ARG A 297 21.21 -11.12 8.51
N ALA A 298 22.33 -10.79 7.88
CA ALA A 298 23.60 -10.55 8.59
C ALA A 298 23.55 -9.27 9.44
N GLY A 299 22.80 -8.25 9.00
CA GLY A 299 22.61 -7.01 9.72
C GLY A 299 23.92 -6.24 9.96
N GLY A 300 24.18 -5.22 9.15
CA GLY A 300 25.36 -4.36 9.31
C GLY A 300 26.02 -4.02 7.98
N TYR A 301 27.34 -4.11 7.93
CA TYR A 301 28.13 -3.75 6.77
C TYR A 301 28.15 -4.87 5.72
N TRP A 302 28.10 -4.48 4.45
CA TRP A 302 28.10 -5.41 3.35
C TRP A 302 28.71 -4.87 2.07
N SER A 303 29.08 -5.76 1.15
CA SER A 303 29.40 -5.44 -0.24
C SER A 303 28.87 -6.55 -1.15
N LEU A 304 28.62 -6.26 -2.42
CA LEU A 304 28.17 -7.21 -3.43
C LEU A 304 28.90 -6.94 -4.74
N PRO A 305 29.11 -7.96 -5.59
CA PRO A 305 29.47 -7.75 -6.99
C PRO A 305 28.49 -6.78 -7.67
N THR A 306 28.98 -5.99 -8.63
CA THR A 306 28.14 -4.98 -9.31
C THR A 306 27.19 -5.61 -10.33
N THR A 307 27.60 -6.69 -10.98
CA THR A 307 26.80 -7.39 -11.99
C THR A 307 25.82 -8.34 -11.33
N GLU A 308 24.54 -8.28 -11.71
CA GLU A 308 23.50 -9.19 -11.21
C GLU A 308 23.82 -10.65 -11.58
N GLY A 309 23.67 -11.55 -10.61
CA GLY A 309 23.94 -12.97 -10.72
C GLY A 309 25.42 -13.38 -10.62
N PHE A 310 26.35 -12.43 -10.44
CA PHE A 310 27.78 -12.74 -10.34
C PHE A 310 28.18 -13.08 -8.90
N ASP A 311 29.10 -14.04 -8.77
CA ASP A 311 29.94 -14.24 -7.59
C ASP A 311 31.25 -13.42 -7.70
N TRP A 312 32.07 -13.37 -6.64
CA TRP A 312 33.33 -12.60 -6.65
C TRP A 312 34.36 -13.22 -7.60
N SER A 313 34.36 -14.54 -7.73
CA SER A 313 35.25 -15.24 -8.65
C SER A 313 34.88 -15.02 -10.12
N ASP A 314 33.60 -14.81 -10.44
CA ASP A 314 33.12 -14.44 -11.77
C ASP A 314 33.51 -13.01 -12.10
N THR A 315 33.41 -12.09 -11.13
CA THR A 315 33.92 -10.72 -11.28
C THR A 315 35.43 -10.73 -11.52
N PHE A 316 36.17 -11.55 -10.78
CA PHE A 316 37.61 -11.73 -10.97
C PHE A 316 37.96 -12.24 -12.37
N VAL A 317 37.30 -13.31 -12.84
CA VAL A 317 37.58 -13.94 -14.13
C VAL A 317 37.19 -13.05 -15.30
N ASN A 318 36.06 -12.34 -15.22
CA ASN A 318 35.52 -11.55 -16.32
C ASN A 318 36.01 -10.11 -16.34
N SER A 319 36.33 -9.52 -15.18
CA SER A 319 36.64 -8.09 -15.04
C SER A 319 37.99 -7.79 -14.38
N GLY A 320 38.68 -8.80 -13.83
CA GLY A 320 40.03 -8.68 -13.28
C GLY A 320 40.07 -8.22 -11.80
N MET A 321 41.29 -8.15 -11.27
CA MET A 321 41.56 -7.90 -9.84
C MET A 321 41.14 -6.49 -9.39
N ASP A 322 41.41 -5.48 -10.21
CA ASP A 322 41.10 -4.08 -9.88
C ASP A 322 39.59 -3.88 -9.68
N ALA A 323 38.76 -4.53 -10.49
CA ALA A 323 37.31 -4.49 -10.37
C ALA A 323 36.82 -5.16 -9.07
N VAL A 324 37.37 -6.31 -8.70
CA VAL A 324 37.05 -6.95 -7.41
C VAL A 324 37.46 -6.06 -6.26
N SER A 325 38.63 -5.43 -6.33
CA SER A 325 39.15 -4.55 -5.28
C SER A 325 38.27 -3.32 -5.10
N GLU A 326 37.93 -2.62 -6.18
CA GLU A 326 37.05 -1.46 -6.16
C GLU A 326 35.67 -1.80 -5.58
N GLN A 327 35.07 -2.89 -6.04
CA GLN A 327 33.71 -3.29 -5.64
C GLN A 327 33.65 -3.82 -4.20
N LEU A 328 34.54 -4.73 -3.82
CA LEU A 328 34.55 -5.32 -2.48
C LEU A 328 34.79 -4.26 -1.41
N LEU A 329 35.71 -3.32 -1.67
CA LEU A 329 36.05 -2.26 -0.73
C LEU A 329 35.00 -1.13 -0.64
N ASN A 330 34.03 -1.10 -1.56
CA ASN A 330 32.87 -0.22 -1.50
C ASN A 330 31.84 -0.74 -0.49
N VAL A 331 32.20 -0.68 0.79
CA VAL A 331 31.40 -1.18 1.91
C VAL A 331 30.17 -0.28 2.15
N LYS A 332 29.00 -0.90 2.12
CA LYS A 332 27.68 -0.32 2.41
C LYS A 332 27.20 -0.74 3.80
N GLY A 333 26.14 -0.13 4.30
CA GLY A 333 25.54 -0.42 5.61
C GLY A 333 25.70 0.70 6.64
N PHE A 334 24.95 0.58 7.74
CA PHE A 334 24.87 1.60 8.79
C PHE A 334 25.60 1.19 10.07
N GLU A 335 26.41 2.10 10.63
CA GLU A 335 26.92 1.98 11.99
C GLU A 335 25.78 2.17 12.98
N THR A 336 25.37 1.13 13.72
CA THR A 336 24.30 1.28 14.70
C THR A 336 24.87 1.65 16.06
N ILE A 337 24.46 2.80 16.59
CA ILE A 337 24.79 3.28 17.94
C ILE A 337 23.53 3.21 18.78
N GLU A 338 23.48 2.24 19.67
CA GLU A 338 22.36 2.08 20.59
C GLU A 338 22.58 2.89 21.87
N SER A 339 21.50 3.49 22.38
CA SER A 339 21.47 4.16 23.68
C SER A 339 20.18 3.78 24.41
N ASP A 340 20.19 3.86 25.74
CA ASP A 340 18.99 3.69 26.57
C ASP A 340 18.94 4.83 27.59
N SER A 341 18.57 6.01 27.10
CA SER A 341 18.53 7.23 27.92
C SER A 341 17.31 8.07 27.57
N ARG A 342 16.77 8.78 28.56
CA ARG A 342 15.54 9.58 28.38
C ARG A 342 15.65 10.58 27.21
N TYR A 343 16.83 11.14 26.99
CA TYR A 343 17.11 12.06 25.91
C TYR A 343 18.18 11.49 24.98
N LEU A 344 17.91 11.51 23.67
CA LEU A 344 18.82 10.99 22.65
C LEU A 344 20.18 11.69 22.70
N GLN A 345 21.23 10.94 22.99
CA GLN A 345 22.61 11.39 22.89
C GLN A 345 23.18 10.95 21.54
N ALA A 346 23.11 11.82 20.53
CA ALA A 346 23.68 11.56 19.21
C ALA A 346 24.68 12.66 18.82
N GLU A 347 25.88 12.25 18.43
CA GLU A 347 26.91 13.11 17.85
C GLU A 347 26.77 13.08 16.33
N ILE A 348 26.14 14.10 15.75
CA ILE A 348 25.92 14.20 14.31
C ILE A 348 27.28 14.23 13.58
N ARG A 349 27.47 13.30 12.65
CA ARG A 349 28.69 13.16 11.83
C ARG A 349 28.43 13.63 10.40
N LYS A 350 29.50 13.84 9.62
CA LYS A 350 29.37 14.09 8.17
C LYS A 350 28.76 12.85 7.48
N GLY A 351 27.94 13.06 6.45
CA GLY A 351 27.17 12.01 5.77
C GLY A 351 25.78 11.78 6.39
N LEU A 352 25.23 10.58 6.18
CA LEU A 352 23.87 10.24 6.60
C LEU A 352 23.81 9.87 8.09
N ASN A 353 22.92 10.55 8.82
CA ASN A 353 22.59 10.29 10.22
C ASN A 353 21.11 9.96 10.33
N LEU A 354 20.81 8.74 10.78
CA LEU A 354 19.46 8.24 11.02
C LEU A 354 19.18 8.29 12.52
N LEU A 355 18.17 9.05 12.95
CA LEU A 355 17.81 9.24 14.36
C LEU A 355 16.46 8.55 14.65
N ALA A 356 16.51 7.39 15.32
CA ALA A 356 15.31 6.72 15.84
C ALA A 356 15.26 6.86 17.36
N SER A 357 14.23 7.55 17.85
CA SER A 357 13.99 7.68 19.29
C SER A 357 12.53 8.07 19.51
N ASP A 358 11.91 7.63 20.61
CA ASP A 358 10.47 7.81 20.85
C ASP A 358 10.03 9.30 20.92
N MET A 359 8.73 9.56 21.06
CA MET A 359 8.21 10.93 21.14
C MET A 359 8.67 11.63 22.43
N GLY A 360 9.14 12.88 22.32
CA GLY A 360 9.54 13.70 23.49
C GLY A 360 10.92 13.38 24.07
N THR A 361 11.74 12.58 23.38
CA THR A 361 13.09 12.16 23.81
C THR A 361 14.21 13.03 23.24
N GLY A 362 13.93 14.23 22.73
CA GLY A 362 14.96 15.21 22.39
C GLY A 362 15.60 15.10 20.99
N LYS A 363 15.01 14.37 20.03
CA LYS A 363 15.50 14.33 18.63
C LYS A 363 15.74 15.73 18.04
N SER A 364 14.71 16.58 18.08
CA SER A 364 14.79 17.96 17.58
C SER A 364 15.79 18.80 18.39
N THR A 365 15.94 18.55 19.70
CA THR A 365 16.93 19.22 20.55
C THR A 365 18.37 18.89 20.15
N THR A 366 18.65 17.64 19.80
CA THR A 366 19.97 17.22 19.32
C THR A 366 20.34 17.94 18.03
N VAL A 367 19.40 18.06 17.10
CA VAL A 367 19.63 18.80 15.84
C VAL A 367 19.76 20.30 16.09
N GLN A 368 18.95 20.88 16.98
CA GLN A 368 19.08 22.29 17.38
C GLN A 368 20.48 22.59 17.93
N ASN A 369 21.02 21.72 18.77
CA ASN A 369 22.36 21.87 19.32
C ASN A 369 23.45 21.75 18.25
N PHE A 370 23.27 20.88 17.25
CA PHE A 370 24.18 20.76 16.12
C PHE A 370 24.19 22.03 15.25
N ILE A 371 23.01 22.57 14.91
CA ILE A 371 22.87 23.80 14.11
C ILE A 371 23.51 24.99 14.84
N ARG A 372 23.26 25.13 16.15
CA ARG A 372 23.86 26.20 16.98
C ARG A 372 25.39 26.15 17.03
N LYS A 373 25.98 24.96 17.01
CA LYS A 373 27.44 24.79 16.97
C LYS A 373 28.02 25.07 15.58
N ASN A 374 27.21 25.02 14.53
CA ASN A 374 27.64 25.15 13.14
C ASN A 374 26.82 26.20 12.35
N PRO A 375 26.73 27.46 12.81
CA PRO A 375 25.86 28.47 12.18
C PRO A 375 26.33 28.89 10.77
N HIS A 376 27.58 28.59 10.43
CA HIS A 376 28.16 28.87 9.11
C HIS A 376 27.70 27.89 8.02
N LEU A 377 27.13 26.73 8.39
CA LEU A 377 26.62 25.76 7.43
C LEU A 377 25.22 26.16 6.97
N LYS A 378 25.03 26.21 5.65
CA LYS A 378 23.73 26.53 5.06
C LYS A 378 22.79 25.34 5.28
N THR A 379 21.74 25.54 6.07
CA THR A 379 20.92 24.45 6.62
C THR A 379 19.46 24.52 6.16
N LEU A 380 18.95 23.42 5.59
CA LEU A 380 17.54 23.23 5.29
C LEU A 380 16.88 22.34 6.34
N VAL A 381 15.81 22.83 6.96
CA VAL A 381 14.96 22.08 7.87
C VAL A 381 13.62 21.82 7.20
N ILE A 382 13.29 20.55 6.99
CA ILE A 382 12.06 20.10 6.35
C ILE A 382 11.16 19.48 7.40
N SER A 383 9.91 19.96 7.44
CA SER A 383 8.87 19.40 8.30
C SER A 383 7.53 19.40 7.57
N HIS A 384 6.73 18.36 7.73
CA HIS A 384 5.42 18.29 7.08
C HIS A 384 4.35 19.20 7.72
N ARG A 385 4.66 19.94 8.80
CA ARG A 385 3.70 20.79 9.55
C ARG A 385 4.23 22.21 9.74
N VAL A 386 3.44 23.21 9.33
CA VAL A 386 3.76 24.64 9.51
C VAL A 386 3.92 25.03 10.99
N ALA A 387 3.10 24.48 11.89
CA ALA A 387 3.19 24.74 13.33
C ALA A 387 4.49 24.18 13.94
N LEU A 388 4.90 22.97 13.54
CA LEU A 388 6.15 22.36 13.98
C LEU A 388 7.36 23.13 13.45
N ALA A 389 7.30 23.57 12.20
CA ALA A 389 8.31 24.46 11.60
C ALA A 389 8.47 25.78 12.38
N LYS A 390 7.37 26.41 12.81
CA LYS A 390 7.39 27.62 13.66
C LYS A 390 7.94 27.36 15.06
N SER A 391 7.63 26.21 15.65
CA SER A 391 8.19 25.77 16.94
C SER A 391 9.70 25.54 16.86
N LEU A 392 10.17 24.89 15.78
CA LEU A 392 11.60 24.71 15.51
C LEU A 392 12.33 26.04 15.33
N LYS A 393 11.74 27.00 14.58
CA LYS A 393 12.27 28.38 14.47
C LYS A 393 12.43 29.04 15.84
N SER A 394 11.40 28.96 16.69
CA SER A 394 11.42 29.56 18.02
C SER A 394 12.50 28.94 18.92
N GLY A 395 12.72 27.63 18.81
CA GLY A 395 13.78 26.93 19.53
C GLY A 395 15.20 27.23 19.01
N LEU A 396 15.35 27.61 17.73
CA LEU A 396 16.65 27.89 17.12
C LEU A 396 17.09 29.36 17.25
N ASN A 397 16.17 30.28 17.57
CA ASN A 397 16.46 31.70 17.66
C ASN A 397 17.28 32.02 18.93
N VAL A 398 18.56 32.30 18.76
CA VAL A 398 19.52 32.67 19.82
C VAL A 398 20.36 33.85 19.30
N GLU A 399 21.01 34.61 20.18
CA GLU A 399 21.96 35.67 19.78
C GLU A 399 22.92 35.13 18.69
N HIS A 400 22.94 35.80 17.53
CA HIS A 400 23.79 35.51 16.36
C HIS A 400 23.39 34.36 15.41
N VAL A 401 22.19 33.76 15.55
CA VAL A 401 21.67 32.77 14.58
C VAL A 401 20.32 33.22 14.01
N THR A 402 20.29 33.59 12.73
CA THR A 402 19.06 33.98 12.02
C THR A 402 18.41 32.76 11.39
N VAL A 403 17.20 32.41 11.84
CA VAL A 403 16.40 31.33 11.24
C VAL A 403 15.20 31.92 10.51
N GLU A 404 15.09 31.59 9.23
CA GLU A 404 14.06 32.11 8.35
C GLU A 404 12.97 31.05 8.10
N PHE A 405 11.73 31.51 7.95
CA PHE A 405 10.59 30.66 7.63
C PHE A 405 10.10 30.97 6.23
N TYR A 406 9.83 29.94 5.43
CA TYR A 406 9.63 30.11 4.00
C TYR A 406 8.49 31.11 3.65
N GLN A 407 7.37 31.10 4.37
CA GLN A 407 6.25 32.01 4.05
C GLN A 407 6.60 33.49 4.25
N ASP A 408 7.55 33.79 5.15
CA ASP A 408 7.97 35.16 5.45
C ASP A 408 8.85 35.73 4.31
N LEU A 409 9.47 34.87 3.51
CA LEU A 409 10.40 35.23 2.43
C LEU A 409 9.78 35.21 1.03
N ILE A 410 8.54 34.75 0.88
CA ILE A 410 7.84 34.76 -0.41
C ILE A 410 7.40 36.19 -0.72
N ILE A 411 7.85 36.70 -1.86
CA ILE A 411 7.43 38.00 -2.37
C ILE A 411 5.98 37.89 -2.85
N LYS A 412 5.04 38.54 -2.16
CA LYS A 412 3.60 38.48 -2.47
C LYS A 412 3.23 39.27 -3.72
N ASP A 413 3.90 40.40 -3.96
CA ASP A 413 3.67 41.30 -5.09
C ASP A 413 4.97 41.52 -5.89
N PRO A 414 5.45 40.49 -6.63
CA PRO A 414 6.69 40.59 -7.40
C PRO A 414 6.50 41.52 -8.60
N VAL A 415 7.49 42.38 -8.85
CA VAL A 415 7.59 43.10 -10.13
C VAL A 415 7.79 42.06 -11.24
N PRO A 416 7.15 42.19 -12.43
CA PRO A 416 7.33 41.25 -13.54
C PRO A 416 8.80 40.97 -13.83
N GLY A 417 9.17 39.68 -13.89
CA GLY A 417 10.57 39.22 -14.05
C GLY A 417 11.33 39.00 -12.74
N THR A 418 10.74 39.31 -11.58
CA THR A 418 11.34 39.02 -10.27
C THR A 418 11.04 37.59 -9.86
N ASP A 419 12.07 36.82 -9.50
CA ASP A 419 11.89 35.50 -8.90
C ASP A 419 11.39 35.64 -7.47
N THR A 420 10.11 35.32 -7.27
CA THR A 420 9.43 35.34 -5.96
C THR A 420 10.10 34.50 -4.88
N ASN A 421 10.93 33.54 -5.27
CA ASN A 421 11.58 32.59 -4.38
C ASN A 421 13.07 32.88 -4.17
N MET A 422 13.62 33.98 -4.70
CA MET A 422 15.05 34.28 -4.61
C MET A 422 15.55 34.37 -3.17
N ALA A 423 14.80 35.04 -2.29
CA ALA A 423 15.15 35.17 -0.87
C ALA A 423 15.21 33.80 -0.17
N LEU A 424 14.26 32.90 -0.48
CA LEU A 424 14.24 31.53 0.05
C LEU A 424 15.52 30.76 -0.27
N ARG A 425 16.00 30.87 -1.50
CA ARG A 425 17.18 30.14 -1.96
C ARG A 425 18.49 30.69 -1.37
N ASN A 426 18.48 31.94 -0.92
CA ASN A 426 19.62 32.62 -0.31
C ASN A 426 19.64 32.53 1.22
N ALA A 427 18.57 32.00 1.84
CA ALA A 427 18.47 31.84 3.28
C ALA A 427 19.61 30.98 3.84
N GLN A 428 20.18 31.41 4.97
CA GLN A 428 21.28 30.68 5.63
C GLN A 428 20.74 29.45 6.38
N ILE A 429 19.66 29.63 7.15
CA ILE A 429 18.94 28.55 7.83
C ILE A 429 17.47 28.72 7.50
N LEU A 430 16.93 27.80 6.68
CA LEU A 430 15.56 27.86 6.22
C LEU A 430 14.74 26.72 6.81
N VAL A 431 13.60 27.06 7.39
CA VAL A 431 12.56 26.09 7.75
C VAL A 431 11.47 26.11 6.68
N CYS A 432 11.27 24.97 6.03
CA CYS A 432 10.38 24.80 4.88
C CYS A 432 9.43 23.62 5.08
N SER A 433 8.23 23.72 4.53
CA SER A 433 7.28 22.61 4.48
C SER A 433 7.46 21.76 3.21
N VAL A 434 7.06 20.48 3.28
CA VAL A 434 7.21 19.51 2.18
C VAL A 434 6.56 19.96 0.88
N ASP A 435 5.38 20.57 0.96
CA ASP A 435 4.61 21.09 -0.18
C ASP A 435 5.24 22.32 -0.84
N SER A 436 6.22 22.94 -0.20
CA SER A 436 6.92 24.14 -0.69
C SER A 436 8.34 23.86 -1.19
N LEU A 437 8.81 22.61 -1.13
CA LEU A 437 10.16 22.22 -1.57
C LEU A 437 10.45 22.56 -3.04
N TRP A 438 9.45 22.47 -3.92
CA TRP A 438 9.60 22.83 -5.34
C TRP A 438 10.09 24.28 -5.54
N ARG A 439 9.82 25.20 -4.60
CA ARG A 439 10.25 26.61 -4.65
C ARG A 439 11.76 26.77 -4.50
N LEU A 440 12.42 25.77 -3.93
CA LEU A 440 13.85 25.76 -3.65
C LEU A 440 14.69 25.23 -4.81
N ALA A 441 14.05 24.85 -5.93
CA ALA A 441 14.74 24.40 -7.14
C ALA A 441 15.91 25.33 -7.51
N GLY A 442 17.08 24.75 -7.76
CA GLY A 442 18.32 25.49 -8.03
C GLY A 442 19.11 25.96 -6.81
N SER A 443 18.67 25.65 -5.58
CA SER A 443 19.45 25.90 -4.35
C SER A 443 20.08 24.64 -3.78
N GLN A 444 21.29 24.79 -3.24
CA GLN A 444 22.05 23.76 -2.53
C GLN A 444 22.16 24.09 -1.04
N TRP A 445 22.39 23.06 -0.23
CA TRP A 445 22.41 23.08 1.23
C TRP A 445 23.56 22.22 1.75
N ASP A 446 24.29 22.69 2.76
CA ASP A 446 25.34 21.91 3.41
C ASP A 446 24.76 20.82 4.31
N VAL A 447 23.65 21.15 4.99
CA VAL A 447 22.94 20.29 5.93
C VAL A 447 21.47 20.22 5.54
N VAL A 448 20.93 19.00 5.47
CA VAL A 448 19.49 18.77 5.28
C VAL A 448 18.97 17.96 6.47
N PHE A 449 18.06 18.54 7.23
CA PHE A 449 17.35 17.89 8.32
C PHE A 449 15.89 17.65 7.94
N VAL A 450 15.43 16.42 8.04
CA VAL A 450 14.03 16.05 7.84
C VAL A 450 13.47 15.44 9.12
N ASP A 451 12.51 16.14 9.72
CA ASP A 451 11.81 15.68 10.93
C ASP A 451 10.55 14.90 10.55
N GLU A 452 10.22 13.85 11.29
CA GLU A 452 9.13 12.90 10.98
C GLU A 452 9.25 12.30 9.56
N PHE A 453 10.45 11.84 9.20
CA PHE A 453 10.85 11.50 7.83
C PHE A 453 9.86 10.57 7.09
N GLU A 454 9.39 9.48 7.71
CA GLU A 454 8.48 8.56 7.03
C GLU A 454 7.09 9.18 6.79
N GLN A 455 6.64 10.06 7.68
CA GLN A 455 5.39 10.80 7.48
C GLN A 455 5.51 11.79 6.32
N ASN A 456 6.68 12.41 6.14
CA ASN A 456 6.93 13.30 5.00
C ASN A 456 6.84 12.50 3.68
N LEU A 457 7.41 11.29 3.64
CA LEU A 457 7.34 10.40 2.48
C LEU A 457 5.89 10.01 2.11
N ALA A 458 5.02 9.80 3.10
CA ALA A 458 3.61 9.50 2.84
C ALA A 458 2.82 10.74 2.35
N GLN A 459 3.22 11.94 2.77
CA GLN A 459 2.48 13.17 2.54
C GLN A 459 2.47 13.60 1.06
N TYR A 460 3.47 13.20 0.26
CA TYR A 460 3.55 13.58 -1.16
C TYR A 460 2.32 13.17 -1.99
N TYR A 461 1.57 12.16 -1.54
CA TYR A 461 0.35 11.67 -2.20
C TYR A 461 -0.95 12.22 -1.60
N ALA A 462 -0.87 13.12 -0.61
CA ALA A 462 -2.04 13.74 -0.02
C ALA A 462 -2.77 14.62 -1.05
N LYS A 463 -4.11 14.61 -1.02
CA LYS A 463 -4.95 15.40 -1.95
C LYS A 463 -4.67 16.90 -1.92
N THR A 464 -4.15 17.41 -0.80
CA THR A 464 -3.82 18.81 -0.58
C THR A 464 -2.49 19.23 -1.20
N ILE A 465 -1.64 18.29 -1.65
CA ILE A 465 -0.36 18.60 -2.28
C ILE A 465 -0.51 18.64 -3.81
N GLN A 466 -0.19 19.79 -4.39
CA GLN A 466 -0.30 20.03 -5.83
C GLN A 466 0.94 19.54 -6.61
N TYR A 467 2.14 19.74 -6.07
CA TYR A 467 3.42 19.49 -6.76
C TYR A 467 4.24 18.36 -6.13
N GLY A 468 3.57 17.28 -5.71
CA GLY A 468 4.18 16.18 -4.93
C GLY A 468 5.42 15.58 -5.59
N GLU A 469 5.34 15.25 -6.89
CA GLU A 469 6.46 14.70 -7.66
C GLU A 469 7.68 15.64 -7.66
N HIS A 470 7.49 16.93 -7.93
CA HIS A 470 8.57 17.92 -7.96
C HIS A 470 9.21 18.11 -6.58
N CYS A 471 8.40 18.13 -5.52
CA CYS A 471 8.91 18.24 -4.16
C CYS A 471 9.73 17.00 -3.76
N LEU A 472 9.33 15.79 -4.18
CA LEU A 472 10.08 14.57 -3.92
C LEU A 472 11.42 14.56 -4.66
N ASN A 473 11.42 14.95 -5.94
CA ASN A 473 12.65 15.07 -6.73
C ASN A 473 13.61 16.08 -6.10
N TYR A 474 13.10 17.21 -5.60
CA TYR A 474 13.94 18.19 -4.91
C TYR A 474 14.47 17.66 -3.58
N LEU A 475 13.67 16.91 -2.80
CA LEU A 475 14.16 16.23 -1.60
C LEU A 475 15.32 15.29 -1.93
N GLN A 476 15.17 14.44 -2.95
CA GLN A 476 16.24 13.56 -3.44
C GLN A 476 17.49 14.37 -3.80
N PHE A 477 17.34 15.44 -4.57
CA PHE A 477 18.45 16.31 -4.94
C PHE A 477 19.15 16.91 -3.71
N ALA A 478 18.39 17.47 -2.76
CA ALA A 478 18.94 18.10 -1.56
C ALA A 478 19.67 17.08 -0.68
N LEU A 479 19.15 15.87 -0.53
CA LEU A 479 19.80 14.81 0.23
C LEU A 479 21.09 14.33 -0.45
N ASN A 480 21.09 14.10 -1.76
CA ASN A 480 22.27 13.61 -2.48
C ASN A 480 23.39 14.64 -2.65
N ASN A 481 23.07 15.95 -2.55
CA ASN A 481 24.03 17.02 -2.76
C ASN A 481 24.43 17.76 -1.47
N SER A 482 23.94 17.32 -0.31
CA SER A 482 24.36 17.87 0.99
C SER A 482 25.56 17.13 1.56
N GLN A 483 26.29 17.79 2.46
CA GLN A 483 27.42 17.16 3.16
C GLN A 483 26.97 16.34 4.36
N THR A 484 25.85 16.73 4.98
CA THR A 484 25.28 16.08 6.16
C THR A 484 23.77 15.94 6.00
N GLN A 485 23.28 14.71 6.03
CA GLN A 485 21.85 14.38 6.03
C GLN A 485 21.45 13.93 7.42
N ILE A 486 20.34 14.46 7.95
CA ILE A 486 19.80 14.07 9.25
C ILE A 486 18.33 13.70 9.04
N LEU A 487 17.99 12.42 9.17
CA LEU A 487 16.63 11.92 9.03
C LEU A 487 16.16 11.41 10.39
N ALA A 488 15.08 11.99 10.90
CA ALA A 488 14.57 11.68 12.23
C ALA A 488 13.13 11.17 12.20
N ASP A 489 12.84 10.15 12.98
CA ASP A 489 11.47 9.70 13.23
C ASP A 489 11.34 9.11 14.64
N ALA A 490 10.11 8.98 15.14
CA ALA A 490 9.84 8.21 16.35
C ALA A 490 10.27 6.75 16.14
N HIS A 491 9.97 6.23 14.94
CA HIS A 491 10.31 4.89 14.52
C HIS A 491 10.77 4.96 13.05
N LEU A 492 12.07 4.78 12.81
CA LEU A 492 12.58 4.57 11.45
C LEU A 492 12.36 3.10 11.09
N GLY A 493 11.44 2.84 10.16
CA GLY A 493 11.15 1.52 9.62
C GLY A 493 11.75 1.31 8.24
N ASP A 494 11.42 0.18 7.63
CA ASP A 494 12.00 -0.27 6.35
C ASP A 494 11.82 0.76 5.23
N LEU A 495 10.71 1.52 5.23
CA LEU A 495 10.46 2.57 4.24
C LEU A 495 11.57 3.63 4.21
N ALA A 496 12.06 4.05 5.37
CA ALA A 496 13.12 5.05 5.45
C ALA A 496 14.44 4.51 4.89
N PHE A 497 14.81 3.29 5.26
CA PHE A 497 16.01 2.62 4.77
C PHE A 497 15.91 2.36 3.27
N ASP A 498 14.81 1.76 2.81
CA ASP A 498 14.52 1.51 1.40
C ASP A 498 14.65 2.77 0.56
N PHE A 499 14.11 3.90 1.04
CA PHE A 499 14.22 5.18 0.33
C PHE A 499 15.67 5.64 0.24
N CYS A 500 16.42 5.59 1.35
CA CYS A 500 17.84 5.94 1.36
C CYS A 500 18.63 5.10 0.35
N HIS A 501 18.42 3.78 0.34
CA HIS A 501 19.06 2.90 -0.63
C HIS A 501 18.66 3.24 -2.07
N TYR A 502 17.38 3.48 -2.33
CA TYR A 502 16.89 3.82 -3.67
C TYR A 502 17.56 5.09 -4.22
N ILE A 503 17.80 6.09 -3.38
CA ILE A 503 18.43 7.36 -3.80
C ILE A 503 19.96 7.33 -3.76
N GLY A 504 20.59 6.21 -3.35
CA GLY A 504 22.04 6.03 -3.33
C GLY A 504 22.73 6.31 -1.98
N LEU A 505 21.97 6.55 -0.91
CA LEU A 505 22.48 6.74 0.45
C LEU A 505 22.57 5.38 1.18
N HIS A 506 23.59 4.61 0.84
CA HIS A 506 23.76 3.23 1.32
C HIS A 506 24.55 3.10 2.64
N SER A 507 25.13 4.18 3.17
CA SER A 507 25.95 4.15 4.38
C SER A 507 25.79 5.39 5.24
N GLY A 508 25.98 5.23 6.55
CA GLY A 508 25.79 6.29 7.53
C GLY A 508 25.82 5.78 8.97
N VAL A 509 25.35 6.59 9.90
CA VAL A 509 25.22 6.23 11.33
C VAL A 509 23.74 6.17 11.70
N TYR A 510 23.33 5.06 12.30
CA TYR A 510 22.00 4.85 12.84
C TYR A 510 22.01 4.94 14.36
N PHE A 511 21.55 6.08 14.88
CA PHE A 511 21.37 6.30 16.31
C PHE A 511 20.00 5.79 16.74
N LYS A 512 19.99 4.74 17.55
CA LYS A 512 18.77 4.09 18.04
C LYS A 512 18.70 4.21 19.55
N ASN A 513 17.71 4.94 20.04
CA ASN A 513 17.46 5.05 21.47
C ASN A 513 16.32 4.11 21.87
N ASN A 514 16.64 3.13 22.69
CA ASN A 514 15.76 2.07 23.18
C ASN A 514 14.96 2.48 24.43
N PHE A 515 15.06 3.74 24.87
CA PHE A 515 14.33 4.23 26.04
C PHE A 515 12.82 4.18 25.85
N GLN A 516 12.15 3.46 26.75
CA GLN A 516 10.70 3.24 26.73
C GLN A 516 9.96 4.33 27.53
N VAL A 517 9.40 5.33 26.83
CA VAL A 517 8.72 6.46 27.47
C VAL A 517 7.45 6.03 28.20
N ALA A 518 6.81 4.93 27.76
CA ALA A 518 5.60 4.42 28.38
C ALA A 518 5.84 3.33 29.44
N LYS A 519 7.10 3.07 29.80
CA LYS A 519 7.43 2.12 30.86
C LYS A 519 6.71 2.48 32.16
N GLY A 520 5.86 1.56 32.63
CA GLY A 520 5.05 1.72 33.85
C GLY A 520 3.67 2.34 33.62
N LYS A 521 3.35 2.80 32.40
CA LYS A 521 2.01 3.28 32.04
C LYS A 521 1.08 2.12 31.74
N LYS A 522 -0.20 2.26 32.06
CA LYS A 522 -1.23 1.23 31.84
C LYS A 522 -2.07 1.53 30.62
N LEU A 523 -2.27 0.53 29.76
CA LEU A 523 -3.14 0.60 28.59
C LEU A 523 -4.27 -0.42 28.71
N PHE A 524 -5.47 0.05 29.05
CA PHE A 524 -6.69 -0.75 29.11
C PHE A 524 -7.34 -0.85 27.73
N VAL A 525 -7.38 -2.03 27.15
CA VAL A 525 -7.88 -2.28 25.79
C VAL A 525 -9.25 -2.94 25.85
N TYR A 526 -10.30 -2.19 25.53
CA TYR A 526 -11.69 -2.62 25.62
C TYR A 526 -12.11 -3.42 24.39
N GLU A 527 -12.76 -4.57 24.61
CA GLU A 527 -13.37 -5.38 23.54
C GLU A 527 -14.58 -4.69 22.88
N SER A 528 -15.20 -3.71 23.55
CA SER A 528 -16.42 -3.03 23.10
C SER A 528 -16.32 -1.52 23.24
N LYS A 529 -16.57 -0.81 22.13
CA LYS A 529 -16.63 0.66 22.12
C LYS A 529 -17.73 1.22 23.04
N ASP A 530 -18.83 0.49 23.20
CA ASP A 530 -19.96 0.94 24.01
C ASP A 530 -19.67 0.78 25.49
N HIS A 531 -18.98 -0.31 25.87
CA HIS A 531 -18.45 -0.44 27.23
C HIS A 531 -17.48 0.71 27.55
N LEU A 532 -16.58 1.05 26.64
CA LEU A 532 -15.68 2.19 26.85
C LEU A 532 -16.44 3.51 26.95
N LEU A 533 -17.47 3.73 26.12
CA LEU A 533 -18.26 4.97 26.18
C LEU A 533 -18.95 5.14 27.54
N GLU A 534 -19.53 4.07 28.08
CA GLU A 534 -20.11 4.09 29.44
C GLU A 534 -19.07 4.45 30.50
N GLU A 535 -17.87 3.84 30.42
CA GLU A 535 -16.76 4.19 31.31
C GLU A 535 -16.38 5.67 31.20
N VAL A 536 -16.38 6.23 29.98
CA VAL A 536 -16.14 7.68 29.78
C VAL A 536 -17.20 8.50 30.52
N MET A 537 -18.49 8.17 30.34
CA MET A 537 -19.59 8.92 30.98
C MET A 537 -19.47 8.89 32.50
N GLN A 538 -19.23 7.72 33.09
CA GLN A 538 -19.04 7.56 34.53
C GLN A 538 -17.86 8.39 35.04
N GLN A 539 -16.73 8.38 34.33
CA GLN A 539 -15.55 9.14 34.71
C GLN A 539 -15.72 10.66 34.58
N VAL A 540 -16.45 11.13 33.56
CA VAL A 540 -16.76 12.55 33.38
C VAL A 540 -17.73 13.03 34.46
N MET A 541 -18.80 12.27 34.74
CA MET A 541 -19.74 12.57 35.83
C MET A 541 -19.07 12.57 37.21
N ALA A 542 -18.01 11.79 37.40
CA ALA A 542 -17.15 11.83 38.58
C ALA A 542 -16.19 13.04 38.61
N LYS A 543 -16.38 14.04 37.72
CA LYS A 543 -15.56 15.24 37.55
C LYS A 543 -14.08 14.97 37.26
N GLY A 544 -13.79 13.85 36.60
CA GLY A 544 -12.44 13.52 36.17
C GLY A 544 -11.99 14.36 34.98
N LYS A 545 -10.72 14.79 34.96
CA LYS A 545 -10.16 15.53 33.83
C LYS A 545 -9.63 14.60 32.75
N ARG A 546 -10.08 14.73 31.50
CA ARG A 546 -9.84 13.73 30.43
C ARG A 546 -9.38 14.35 29.12
N TYR A 547 -8.40 13.70 28.50
CA TYR A 547 -8.11 13.89 27.08
C TYR A 547 -8.71 12.73 26.28
N ILE A 548 -9.63 13.03 25.37
CA ILE A 548 -10.34 12.03 24.55
C ILE A 548 -9.92 12.23 23.10
N TYR A 549 -9.35 11.19 22.50
CA TYR A 549 -8.94 11.18 21.11
C TYR A 549 -9.78 10.17 20.33
N ALA A 550 -10.34 10.59 19.20
CA ALA A 550 -10.98 9.68 18.26
C ALA A 550 -10.55 9.99 16.83
N ASN A 551 -10.17 8.96 16.07
CA ASN A 551 -9.71 9.18 14.70
C ASN A 551 -10.86 9.47 13.72
N SER A 552 -12.13 9.29 14.12
CA SER A 552 -13.32 9.67 13.36
C SER A 552 -13.94 10.96 13.89
N LYS A 553 -14.20 11.89 12.98
CA LYS A 553 -14.95 13.13 13.25
C LYS A 553 -16.34 12.86 13.80
N GLU A 554 -17.05 11.88 13.24
CA GLU A 554 -18.40 11.50 13.67
C GLU A 554 -18.39 10.94 15.10
N GLN A 555 -17.34 10.20 15.46
CA GLN A 555 -17.15 9.70 16.82
C GLN A 555 -16.87 10.84 17.81
N VAL A 556 -16.04 11.83 17.43
CA VAL A 556 -15.81 13.04 18.24
C VAL A 556 -17.12 13.79 18.48
N LYS A 557 -17.92 14.03 17.42
CA LYS A 557 -19.25 14.68 17.53
C LYS A 557 -20.16 13.92 18.49
N ALA A 558 -20.29 12.61 18.31
CA ALA A 558 -21.16 11.78 19.15
C ALA A 558 -20.77 11.82 20.63
N ILE A 559 -19.46 11.74 20.96
CA ILE A 559 -19.00 11.84 22.35
C ILE A 559 -19.24 13.24 22.91
N GLY A 560 -18.97 14.29 22.14
CA GLY A 560 -19.23 15.68 22.55
C GLY A 560 -20.70 15.91 22.86
N THR A 561 -21.61 15.43 22.00
CA THR A 561 -23.06 15.51 22.22
C THR A 561 -23.51 14.71 23.43
N ALA A 562 -22.95 13.51 23.66
CA ALA A 562 -23.27 12.71 24.83
C ALA A 562 -22.92 13.44 26.14
N ILE A 563 -21.74 14.07 26.20
CA ILE A 563 -21.34 14.85 27.39
C ILE A 563 -22.23 16.08 27.55
N GLU A 564 -22.57 16.78 26.47
CA GLU A 564 -23.46 17.94 26.53
C GLU A 564 -24.87 17.56 27.02
N GLN A 565 -25.39 16.42 26.58
CA GLN A 565 -26.65 15.87 27.07
C GLN A 565 -26.64 15.62 28.59
N GLU A 566 -25.51 15.16 29.15
CA GLU A 566 -25.38 15.02 30.60
C GLU A 566 -25.23 16.38 31.32
N ARG A 567 -24.66 17.39 30.66
CA ARG A 567 -24.62 18.77 31.19
C ARG A 567 -26.00 19.40 31.27
N GLU A 568 -26.80 19.24 30.21
CA GLU A 568 -28.20 19.66 30.18
C GLU A 568 -29.05 19.02 31.31
N ARG A 569 -28.76 17.74 31.62
CA ARG A 569 -29.38 16.99 32.72
C ARG A 569 -28.88 17.44 34.11
N ASN A 570 -27.91 18.36 34.18
CA ASN A 570 -27.20 18.77 35.39
C ASN A 570 -26.45 17.62 36.10
N HIS A 571 -26.08 16.58 35.35
CA HIS A 571 -25.27 15.47 35.86
C HIS A 571 -23.76 15.79 35.80
N TYR A 572 -23.37 16.79 35.00
CA TYR A 572 -22.01 17.27 34.87
C TYR A 572 -22.00 18.77 34.60
N ASP A 573 -21.03 19.51 35.14
CA ASP A 573 -20.91 20.97 35.02
C ASP A 573 -19.52 21.42 34.54
N GLY A 574 -18.64 20.48 34.19
CA GLY A 574 -17.28 20.78 33.81
C GLY A 574 -17.14 21.41 32.41
N SER A 575 -15.96 21.96 32.20
CA SER A 575 -15.56 22.68 30.99
C SER A 575 -15.08 21.71 29.90
N VAL A 576 -15.69 21.79 28.71
CA VAL A 576 -15.47 20.83 27.60
C VAL A 576 -15.12 21.59 26.33
N LEU A 577 -14.04 21.19 25.67
CA LEU A 577 -13.68 21.65 24.33
C LEU A 577 -13.71 20.49 23.34
N VAL A 578 -14.44 20.65 22.23
CA VAL A 578 -14.54 19.64 21.16
C VAL A 578 -13.92 20.20 19.89
N VAL A 579 -12.94 19.49 19.33
CA VAL A 579 -12.23 19.94 18.13
C VAL A 579 -12.24 18.92 17.01
N HIS A 580 -12.81 19.33 15.87
CA HIS A 580 -12.84 18.59 14.62
C HIS A 580 -12.99 19.53 13.40
N ALA A 581 -12.84 19.01 12.18
CA ALA A 581 -12.84 19.79 10.94
C ALA A 581 -13.98 20.81 10.77
N ASP A 582 -15.22 20.50 11.20
CA ASP A 582 -16.34 21.45 11.00
C ASP A 582 -16.37 22.64 11.95
N VAL A 583 -15.60 22.63 13.04
CA VAL A 583 -15.60 23.70 14.05
C VAL A 583 -14.30 24.50 14.05
N THR A 584 -13.38 24.25 13.11
CA THR A 584 -12.11 25.01 13.03
C THR A 584 -12.31 26.50 12.77
N GLY A 585 -13.48 26.90 12.27
CA GLY A 585 -13.86 28.29 12.06
C GLY A 585 -14.37 29.03 13.31
N THR A 586 -14.64 28.34 14.43
CA THR A 586 -15.12 28.99 15.66
C THR A 586 -13.96 29.68 16.39
N GLU A 587 -14.23 30.82 17.03
CA GLU A 587 -13.19 31.62 17.70
C GLU A 587 -12.48 30.83 18.82
N GLU A 588 -13.23 30.00 19.56
CA GLU A 588 -12.67 29.15 20.62
C GLU A 588 -11.67 28.12 20.06
N VAL A 589 -12.01 27.46 18.94
CA VAL A 589 -11.14 26.46 18.31
C VAL A 589 -9.96 27.12 17.59
N LYS A 590 -10.15 28.28 16.94
CA LYS A 590 -9.03 29.05 16.36
C LYS A 590 -8.00 29.40 17.42
N THR A 591 -8.45 29.91 18.57
CA THR A 591 -7.57 30.24 19.70
C THR A 591 -6.85 28.98 20.21
N ALA A 592 -7.55 27.85 20.28
CA ALA A 592 -6.96 26.56 20.69
C ALA A 592 -5.91 26.03 19.69
N LEU A 593 -6.12 26.27 18.39
CA LEU A 593 -5.16 25.92 17.34
C LEU A 593 -3.95 26.88 17.30
N GLU A 594 -4.07 28.09 17.85
CA GLU A 594 -2.93 29.01 17.99
C GLU A 594 -2.07 28.65 19.22
N ASP A 595 -2.69 28.46 20.39
CA ASP A 595 -1.99 28.04 21.61
C ASP A 595 -2.86 27.17 22.53
N ILE A 596 -2.81 25.86 22.30
CA ILE A 596 -3.54 24.87 23.10
C ILE A 596 -3.10 24.87 24.58
N ASN A 597 -1.84 25.18 24.88
CA ASN A 597 -1.31 25.12 26.24
C ASN A 597 -1.81 26.29 27.12
N ALA A 598 -2.28 27.38 26.51
CA ALA A 598 -2.92 28.48 27.22
C ALA A 598 -4.38 28.16 27.63
N ILE A 599 -5.07 27.30 26.88
CA ILE A 599 -6.49 27.00 27.09
C ILE A 599 -6.70 25.79 28.01
N VAL A 600 -5.91 24.73 27.79
CA VAL A 600 -6.07 23.45 28.51
C VAL A 600 -6.06 23.53 30.04
N PRO A 601 -5.34 24.47 30.72
CA PRO A 601 -5.43 24.60 32.18
C PRO A 601 -6.85 24.81 32.72
N ASN A 602 -7.72 25.43 31.92
CA ASN A 602 -9.10 25.76 32.28
C ASN A 602 -10.10 24.73 31.77
N LEU A 603 -9.65 23.61 31.20
CA LEU A 603 -10.51 22.56 30.66
C LEU A 603 -10.52 21.33 31.57
N ASP A 604 -11.70 20.73 31.71
CA ASP A 604 -11.88 19.43 32.33
C ASP A 604 -11.81 18.33 31.27
N VAL A 605 -12.43 18.53 30.11
CA VAL A 605 -12.42 17.56 29.00
C VAL A 605 -12.00 18.21 27.69
N LEU A 606 -11.01 17.61 27.02
CA LEU A 606 -10.64 17.94 25.64
C LEU A 606 -10.94 16.74 24.74
N ILE A 607 -11.80 16.92 23.73
CA ILE A 607 -12.11 15.89 22.73
C ILE A 607 -11.53 16.33 21.38
N ALA A 608 -10.65 15.52 20.80
CA ALA A 608 -9.94 15.88 19.58
C ALA A 608 -10.00 14.77 18.51
N SER A 609 -10.15 15.21 17.26
CA SER A 609 -9.90 14.39 16.06
C SER A 609 -8.51 14.67 15.50
N PRO A 610 -8.07 13.96 14.43
CA PRO A 610 -6.82 14.25 13.73
C PRO A 610 -6.76 15.70 13.16
N THR A 611 -7.87 16.43 13.11
CA THR A 611 -7.90 17.86 12.71
C THR A 611 -7.10 18.74 13.66
N LEU A 612 -7.14 18.47 14.98
CA LEU A 612 -6.22 19.10 15.94
C LEU A 612 -4.79 18.48 15.84
N GLY A 613 -4.67 17.40 15.08
CA GLY A 613 -3.73 16.31 15.29
C GLY A 613 -2.40 16.43 14.57
N THR A 614 -2.15 17.51 13.82
CA THR A 614 -0.86 17.66 13.14
C THR A 614 0.00 18.82 13.63
N GLY A 615 0.41 18.82 14.91
CA GLY A 615 1.57 19.63 15.33
C GLY A 615 1.66 20.08 16.79
N PHE A 616 0.64 19.85 17.61
CA PHE A 616 0.60 20.37 18.98
C PHE A 616 1.05 19.31 20.00
N ASP A 617 1.70 19.79 21.05
CA ASP A 617 2.15 19.02 22.21
C ASP A 617 1.54 19.66 23.45
N ILE A 618 0.72 18.92 24.20
CA ILE A 618 0.11 19.41 25.44
C ILE A 618 1.09 19.08 26.56
N LYS A 619 1.82 20.11 27.00
CA LYS A 619 2.90 19.97 27.97
C LYS A 619 2.34 19.49 29.31
N SER A 620 3.11 18.67 30.01
CA SER A 620 2.68 18.10 31.30
C SER A 620 2.43 19.13 32.39
N ASN A 621 3.05 20.31 32.29
CA ASN A 621 2.79 21.43 33.21
C ASN A 621 1.60 22.31 32.79
N ALA A 622 1.01 22.09 31.62
CA ALA A 622 -0.11 22.87 31.09
C ALA A 622 -1.47 22.19 31.30
N HIS A 623 -1.50 20.92 31.71
CA HIS A 623 -2.75 20.19 31.89
C HIS A 623 -2.81 19.42 33.21
N GLN A 624 -4.03 19.02 33.58
CA GLN A 624 -4.31 18.20 34.76
C GLN A 624 -5.10 16.93 34.41
N PHE A 625 -5.05 16.49 33.15
CA PHE A 625 -5.72 15.26 32.72
C PHE A 625 -5.19 14.03 33.48
N ASP A 626 -6.10 13.30 34.14
CA ASP A 626 -5.75 12.10 34.90
C ASP A 626 -5.57 10.89 33.97
N LYS A 627 -6.34 10.85 32.87
CA LYS A 627 -6.41 9.73 31.94
C LYS A 627 -6.58 10.19 30.50
N THR A 628 -6.10 9.36 29.58
CA THR A 628 -6.31 9.53 28.14
C THR A 628 -7.22 8.42 27.61
N ILE A 629 -8.18 8.77 26.76
CA ILE A 629 -9.17 7.85 26.20
C ILE A 629 -9.09 7.85 24.68
N GLY A 630 -9.09 6.67 24.05
CA GLY A 630 -8.94 6.50 22.60
C GLY A 630 -10.06 5.70 21.96
N PHE A 631 -10.71 6.25 20.93
CA PHE A 631 -11.63 5.53 20.05
C PHE A 631 -11.05 5.43 18.64
N LEU A 632 -10.48 4.27 18.31
CA LEU A 632 -9.68 4.09 17.10
C LEU A 632 -10.31 3.08 16.14
N SER A 633 -10.74 3.57 14.97
CA SER A 633 -11.27 2.74 13.89
C SER A 633 -10.25 2.50 12.79
N SER A 634 -10.23 1.28 12.23
CA SER A 634 -9.35 0.92 11.12
C SER A 634 -9.64 1.70 9.82
N ARG A 635 -10.80 2.36 9.70
CA ARG A 635 -11.31 2.95 8.43
C ARG A 635 -10.82 4.37 8.14
N VAL A 636 -10.21 5.05 9.10
CA VAL A 636 -9.93 6.49 8.99
C VAL A 636 -8.44 6.81 8.89
N GLY A 637 -7.58 6.03 9.51
CA GLY A 637 -6.13 6.27 9.52
C GLY A 637 -5.35 5.02 9.93
N THR A 638 -4.03 5.16 10.06
CA THR A 638 -3.12 4.07 10.44
C THR A 638 -3.07 3.85 11.97
N ALA A 639 -2.56 2.70 12.41
CA ALA A 639 -2.36 2.43 13.83
C ALA A 639 -1.32 3.38 14.44
N GLU A 640 -0.30 3.73 13.66
CA GLU A 640 0.76 4.69 14.00
C GLU A 640 0.18 6.09 14.30
N GLU A 641 -0.67 6.61 13.41
CA GLU A 641 -1.38 7.89 13.61
C GLU A 641 -2.28 7.86 14.85
N GLY A 642 -2.98 6.73 15.06
CA GLY A 642 -3.82 6.51 16.23
C GLY A 642 -3.01 6.57 17.53
N HIS A 643 -1.87 5.89 17.56
CA HIS A 643 -0.96 5.84 18.71
C HIS A 643 -0.33 7.21 18.98
N GLN A 644 0.04 7.96 17.93
CA GLN A 644 0.58 9.31 18.03
C GLN A 644 -0.46 10.29 18.60
N GLY A 645 -1.71 10.22 18.12
CA GLY A 645 -2.81 11.08 18.58
C GLY A 645 -3.19 10.85 20.04
N LEU A 646 -3.11 9.60 20.51
CA LEU A 646 -3.32 9.25 21.90
C LEU A 646 -2.24 9.85 22.83
N ASN A 647 -1.00 9.98 22.35
CA ASN A 647 0.14 10.43 23.15
C ASN A 647 0.39 11.96 23.13
N ARG A 648 -0.63 12.75 22.77
CA ARG A 648 -0.54 14.22 22.68
C ARG A 648 -0.53 14.90 24.05
N ALA A 649 -1.25 14.35 25.03
CA ALA A 649 -1.15 14.77 26.43
C ALA A 649 0.02 14.05 27.11
N ARG A 650 1.01 14.81 27.59
CA ARG A 650 2.26 14.26 28.14
C ARG A 650 2.10 13.84 29.60
N ASP A 651 2.97 12.95 30.05
CA ASP A 651 3.06 12.46 31.44
C ASP A 651 1.76 11.86 32.06
N VAL A 652 0.74 11.57 31.24
CA VAL A 652 -0.42 10.75 31.63
C VAL A 652 0.03 9.29 31.87
N GLN A 653 -0.50 8.67 32.93
CA GLN A 653 -0.12 7.31 33.37
C GLN A 653 -1.09 6.22 32.94
N GLU A 654 -2.35 6.56 32.65
CA GLU A 654 -3.43 5.61 32.41
C GLU A 654 -4.18 5.91 31.12
N PHE A 655 -4.34 4.89 30.28
CA PHE A 655 -4.93 4.98 28.94
C PHE A 655 -6.06 3.96 28.80
N HIS A 656 -7.21 4.38 28.28
CA HIS A 656 -8.34 3.49 27.97
C HIS A 656 -8.65 3.57 26.49
N VAL A 657 -8.57 2.46 25.77
CA VAL A 657 -8.72 2.46 24.31
C VAL A 657 -9.68 1.39 23.83
N TYR A 658 -10.47 1.74 22.82
CA TYR A 658 -11.13 0.78 21.95
C TYR A 658 -10.39 0.76 20.62
N LEU A 659 -9.99 -0.45 20.21
CA LEU A 659 -9.35 -0.72 18.93
C LEU A 659 -10.30 -1.57 18.09
N ASP A 660 -10.59 -1.10 16.88
CA ASP A 660 -11.40 -1.85 15.92
C ASP A 660 -10.73 -3.19 15.56
N ASN A 661 -11.46 -4.29 15.78
CA ASN A 661 -11.01 -5.65 15.50
C ASN A 661 -11.16 -6.03 14.02
N ALA A 662 -11.65 -5.13 13.16
CA ALA A 662 -11.80 -5.43 11.74
C ALA A 662 -10.45 -5.69 11.06
N GLU A 663 -10.25 -6.90 10.58
CA GLU A 663 -9.14 -7.27 9.70
C GLU A 663 -9.49 -7.00 8.24
N ARG A 664 -8.47 -6.66 7.45
CA ARG A 664 -8.59 -6.49 5.99
C ARG A 664 -7.58 -7.36 5.26
N SER A 665 -7.73 -7.41 3.95
CA SER A 665 -6.86 -8.17 3.05
C SER A 665 -6.48 -7.33 1.84
N GLU A 666 -6.17 -6.05 2.08
CA GLU A 666 -5.60 -5.18 1.06
C GLU A 666 -4.19 -5.67 0.70
N PRO A 667 -3.73 -5.51 -0.55
CA PRO A 667 -2.41 -5.99 -0.96
C PRO A 667 -1.27 -5.31 -0.18
N THR A 668 -0.30 -6.07 0.31
CA THR A 668 0.85 -5.54 1.07
C THR A 668 2.19 -5.75 0.35
N ASP A 669 2.17 -6.33 -0.85
CA ASP A 669 3.35 -6.51 -1.69
C ASP A 669 3.47 -5.31 -2.64
N PRO A 670 4.53 -4.47 -2.52
CA PRO A 670 4.72 -3.31 -3.39
C PRO A 670 4.80 -3.66 -4.87
N THR A 671 5.40 -4.80 -5.23
CA THR A 671 5.53 -5.24 -6.62
C THR A 671 4.17 -5.60 -7.19
N TYR A 672 3.38 -6.35 -6.44
CA TYR A 672 1.99 -6.63 -6.82
C TYR A 672 1.16 -5.35 -6.97
N ILE A 673 1.34 -4.37 -6.07
CA ILE A 673 0.65 -3.08 -6.18
C ILE A 673 1.09 -2.35 -7.45
N GLN A 674 2.38 -2.37 -7.78
CA GLN A 674 2.94 -1.77 -8.98
C GLN A 674 2.36 -2.38 -10.26
N ASP A 675 2.34 -3.72 -10.36
CA ASP A 675 1.73 -4.43 -11.49
C ASP A 675 0.26 -4.02 -11.66
N LYS A 676 -0.44 -3.86 -10.53
CA LYS A 676 -1.85 -3.41 -10.52
C LYS A 676 -2.02 -1.94 -10.91
N LEU A 677 -1.04 -1.07 -10.71
CA LEU A 677 -1.12 0.32 -11.17
C LEU A 677 -1.32 0.39 -12.68
N ILE A 678 -0.53 -0.42 -13.41
CA ILE A 678 -0.52 -0.47 -14.88
C ILE A 678 -1.75 -1.24 -15.38
N GLU A 679 -2.10 -2.35 -14.74
CA GLU A 679 -3.25 -3.18 -15.14
C GLU A 679 -4.62 -2.54 -14.81
N GLN A 680 -4.69 -1.67 -13.80
CA GLN A 680 -5.94 -1.19 -13.19
C GLN A 680 -5.88 0.31 -12.90
N VAL A 681 -5.65 1.09 -13.95
CA VAL A 681 -5.51 2.54 -13.85
C VAL A 681 -6.80 3.18 -13.29
N SER A 682 -6.64 4.04 -12.30
CA SER A 682 -7.68 4.81 -11.62
C SER A 682 -7.32 6.29 -11.65
N ALA A 683 -8.27 7.16 -11.31
CA ALA A 683 -8.01 8.61 -11.23
C ALA A 683 -6.87 8.97 -10.24
N GLU A 684 -6.63 8.15 -9.23
CA GLU A 684 -5.52 8.31 -8.28
C GLU A 684 -4.18 7.94 -8.92
N THR A 685 -4.16 6.85 -9.71
CA THR A 685 -2.92 6.30 -10.29
C THR A 685 -2.53 6.95 -11.62
N MET A 686 -3.46 7.62 -12.31
CA MET A 686 -3.15 8.48 -13.48
C MET A 686 -2.13 9.57 -13.17
N LYS A 687 -1.99 9.99 -11.91
CA LYS A 687 -0.97 10.97 -11.50
C LYS A 687 0.46 10.42 -11.55
N LEU A 688 0.60 9.09 -11.58
CA LEU A 688 1.88 8.37 -11.51
C LEU A 688 2.32 7.86 -12.89
N LEU A 689 1.38 7.76 -13.84
CA LEU A 689 1.59 7.14 -15.14
C LEU A 689 1.57 8.20 -16.25
N GLN A 690 2.27 7.89 -17.33
CA GLN A 690 2.21 8.59 -18.62
C GLN A 690 1.98 7.58 -19.74
N ILE A 691 1.64 8.06 -20.93
CA ILE A 691 1.50 7.20 -22.10
C ILE A 691 2.75 7.34 -22.93
N ASP A 692 3.37 6.21 -23.25
CA ASP A 692 4.45 6.19 -24.22
C ASP A 692 3.86 6.48 -25.61
N PRO A 693 4.26 7.59 -26.27
CA PRO A 693 3.69 7.98 -27.55
C PRO A 693 4.06 7.01 -28.70
N THR A 694 5.05 6.15 -28.50
CA THR A 694 5.51 5.18 -29.50
C THR A 694 4.77 3.84 -29.40
N THR A 695 4.43 3.39 -28.19
CA THR A 695 3.77 2.09 -27.96
C THR A 695 2.27 2.24 -27.64
N GLY A 696 1.84 3.40 -27.15
CA GLY A 696 0.49 3.64 -26.63
C GLY A 696 0.23 2.99 -25.27
N GLU A 697 1.25 2.40 -24.65
CA GLU A 697 1.16 1.73 -23.35
C GLU A 697 1.39 2.71 -22.19
N PHE A 698 0.86 2.36 -21.02
CA PHE A 698 1.16 3.10 -19.80
C PHE A 698 2.57 2.80 -19.32
N THR A 699 3.32 3.86 -19.04
CA THR A 699 4.65 3.80 -18.45
C THR A 699 4.72 4.70 -17.22
N SER A 700 5.74 4.49 -16.39
CA SER A 700 6.01 5.36 -15.25
C SER A 700 6.29 6.78 -15.73
N ARG A 701 5.65 7.77 -15.13
CA ARG A 701 6.04 9.17 -15.33
C ARG A 701 7.36 9.47 -14.62
N ASN A 702 7.52 8.93 -13.43
CA ASN A 702 8.68 9.12 -12.57
C ASN A 702 8.87 7.88 -11.69
N ALA A 703 9.96 7.16 -11.94
CA ALA A 703 10.23 5.86 -11.30
C ALA A 703 10.33 5.97 -9.77
N LEU A 704 10.96 7.03 -9.23
CA LEU A 704 11.05 7.24 -7.78
C LEU A 704 9.66 7.50 -7.18
N TYR A 705 8.87 8.35 -7.82
CA TYR A 705 7.56 8.75 -7.33
C TYR A 705 6.56 7.59 -7.38
N GLU A 706 6.62 6.73 -8.40
CA GLU A 706 5.84 5.50 -8.47
C GLU A 706 6.30 4.47 -7.43
N TRP A 707 7.61 4.22 -7.35
CA TRP A 707 8.19 3.28 -6.40
C TRP A 707 7.79 3.63 -4.96
N LEU A 708 7.91 4.92 -4.59
CA LEU A 708 7.55 5.38 -3.25
C LEU A 708 6.04 5.24 -3.01
N PHE A 709 5.19 5.46 -4.02
CA PHE A 709 3.75 5.28 -3.89
C PHE A 709 3.41 3.83 -3.52
N CYS A 710 3.99 2.87 -4.25
CA CYS A 710 3.77 1.45 -4.00
C CYS A 710 4.22 1.04 -2.60
N LYS A 711 5.39 1.51 -2.15
CA LYS A 711 5.91 1.25 -0.81
C LYS A 711 5.03 1.86 0.30
N VAL A 712 4.63 3.13 0.15
CA VAL A 712 3.73 3.81 1.10
C VAL A 712 2.38 3.10 1.15
N LYS A 713 1.81 2.73 0.00
CA LYS A 713 0.51 2.03 -0.08
C LYS A 713 0.57 0.66 0.57
N ALA A 714 1.63 -0.12 0.31
CA ALA A 714 1.86 -1.42 0.93
C ALA A 714 1.89 -1.31 2.46
N LYS A 715 2.62 -0.33 3.00
CA LYS A 715 2.73 -0.08 4.44
C LYS A 715 1.40 0.37 5.06
N GLN A 716 0.66 1.26 4.40
CA GLN A 716 -0.68 1.67 4.84
C GLN A 716 -1.64 0.48 4.86
N ASN A 717 -1.59 -0.37 3.85
CA ASN A 717 -2.39 -1.59 3.77
C ASN A 717 -2.01 -2.58 4.87
N GLU A 718 -0.73 -2.75 5.18
CA GLU A 718 -0.27 -3.59 6.28
C GLU A 718 -0.81 -3.13 7.63
N SER A 719 -0.68 -1.83 7.94
CA SER A 719 -1.20 -1.22 9.16
C SER A 719 -2.73 -1.36 9.23
N SER A 720 -3.43 -1.13 8.11
CA SER A 720 -4.90 -1.23 8.05
C SER A 720 -5.41 -2.67 8.13
N ASN A 721 -4.68 -3.64 7.58
CA ASN A 721 -5.05 -5.06 7.58
C ASN A 721 -5.04 -5.66 8.97
N ARG A 722 -4.11 -5.21 9.83
CA ARG A 722 -3.89 -5.72 11.18
C ARG A 722 -3.93 -4.62 12.23
N TYR A 723 -4.88 -3.69 12.12
CA TYR A 723 -4.93 -2.44 12.90
C TYR A 723 -4.74 -2.64 14.41
N ARG A 724 -5.55 -3.52 15.03
CA ARG A 724 -5.43 -3.82 16.47
C ARG A 724 -4.06 -4.41 16.81
N ALA A 725 -3.64 -5.47 16.12
CA ALA A 725 -2.38 -6.13 16.41
C ALA A 725 -1.20 -5.17 16.27
N ARG A 726 -1.20 -4.37 15.20
CA ARG A 726 -0.18 -3.35 14.94
C ARG A 726 -0.13 -2.29 16.02
N PHE A 727 -1.28 -1.80 16.49
CA PHE A 727 -1.34 -0.85 17.60
C PHE A 727 -0.77 -1.45 18.89
N LEU A 728 -1.10 -2.72 19.20
CA LEU A 728 -0.59 -3.41 20.38
C LEU A 728 0.93 -3.62 20.29
N GLU A 729 1.46 -3.99 19.12
CA GLU A 729 2.92 -4.07 18.88
C GLU A 729 3.62 -2.73 19.17
N LEU A 730 3.04 -1.60 18.73
CA LEU A 730 3.57 -0.26 19.02
C LEU A 730 3.54 0.04 20.52
N ALA A 731 2.45 -0.32 21.21
CA ALA A 731 2.31 -0.13 22.65
C ALA A 731 3.29 -1.02 23.45
N GLU A 732 3.45 -2.28 23.09
CA GLU A 732 4.43 -3.17 23.74
C GLU A 732 5.85 -2.63 23.59
N ARG A 733 6.22 -2.18 22.38
CA ARG A 733 7.52 -1.56 22.12
C ARG A 733 7.74 -0.29 22.94
N GLY A 734 6.70 0.54 23.09
CA GLY A 734 6.73 1.74 23.94
C GLY A 734 6.86 1.46 25.44
N GLY A 735 6.66 0.21 25.87
CA GLY A 735 6.77 -0.24 27.27
C GLY A 735 5.46 -0.19 28.06
N TYR A 736 4.30 -0.12 27.39
CA TYR A 736 3.01 -0.11 28.06
C TYR A 736 2.71 -1.45 28.74
N GLN A 737 2.10 -1.38 29.94
CA GLN A 737 1.43 -2.54 30.53
C GLN A 737 0.03 -2.67 29.92
N ILE A 738 -0.11 -3.60 28.98
CA ILE A 738 -1.37 -3.85 28.28
C ILE A 738 -2.31 -4.71 29.15
N ILE A 739 -3.55 -4.24 29.32
CA ILE A 739 -4.59 -4.88 30.11
C ILE A 739 -5.84 -5.03 29.24
N GLU A 740 -6.18 -6.25 28.85
CA GLU A 740 -7.40 -6.48 28.07
C GLU A 740 -8.66 -6.44 28.95
N VAL A 741 -9.61 -5.60 28.57
CA VAL A 741 -10.89 -5.42 29.27
C VAL A 741 -11.99 -6.15 28.49
N ALA A 742 -12.49 -7.23 29.09
CA ALA A 742 -13.59 -8.00 28.54
C ALA A 742 -14.88 -7.18 28.44
N LYS A 743 -15.73 -7.46 27.45
CA LYS A 743 -17.03 -6.81 27.35
C LYS A 743 -17.90 -7.09 28.58
N GLN A 744 -18.19 -6.07 29.39
CA GLN A 744 -19.24 -6.12 30.39
C GLN A 744 -20.58 -5.81 29.72
N LYS A 745 -21.52 -6.77 29.74
CA LYS A 745 -22.78 -6.67 28.99
C LYS A 745 -23.61 -5.45 29.37
N LEU A 746 -23.80 -5.21 30.66
CA LEU A 746 -24.64 -4.12 31.17
C LEU A 746 -24.05 -2.74 30.84
N ALA A 747 -22.76 -2.54 31.07
CA ALA A 747 -22.09 -1.28 30.72
C ALA A 747 -22.12 -1.03 29.21
N ALA A 748 -21.95 -2.07 28.39
CA ALA A 748 -22.09 -1.94 26.95
C ALA A 748 -23.53 -1.61 26.49
N GLU A 749 -24.55 -2.04 27.23
CA GLU A 749 -25.95 -1.68 26.96
C GLU A 749 -26.21 -0.20 27.29
N PHE A 750 -25.75 0.29 28.45
CA PHE A 750 -25.86 1.71 28.81
C PHE A 750 -25.11 2.62 27.83
N GLY A 751 -23.85 2.29 27.53
CA GLY A 751 -23.07 3.07 26.56
C GLY A 751 -23.68 3.02 25.16
N ALA A 752 -24.31 1.91 24.75
CA ALA A 752 -25.03 1.86 23.48
C ALA A 752 -26.23 2.80 23.47
N THR A 753 -27.00 2.89 24.57
CA THR A 753 -28.10 3.85 24.72
C THR A 753 -27.59 5.29 24.60
N VAL A 754 -26.56 5.67 25.38
CA VAL A 754 -25.95 7.01 25.32
C VAL A 754 -25.50 7.35 23.90
N ARG A 755 -24.86 6.40 23.20
CA ARG A 755 -24.42 6.60 21.83
C ARG A 755 -25.58 6.82 20.86
N GLU A 756 -26.65 6.03 20.97
CA GLU A 756 -27.82 6.19 20.08
C GLU A 756 -28.56 7.50 20.37
N GLU A 757 -28.71 7.92 21.63
CA GLU A 757 -29.28 9.24 22.00
C GLU A 757 -28.46 10.40 21.43
N ALA A 758 -27.13 10.36 21.57
CA ALA A 758 -26.25 11.39 21.03
C ALA A 758 -26.26 11.41 19.49
N LYS A 759 -26.32 10.24 18.85
CA LYS A 759 -26.41 10.11 17.39
C LYS A 759 -27.76 10.60 16.87
N GLU A 760 -28.84 10.32 17.59
CA GLU A 760 -30.18 10.83 17.30
C GLU A 760 -30.19 12.36 17.31
N ARG A 761 -29.68 13.00 18.37
CA ARG A 761 -29.55 14.47 18.45
C ARG A 761 -28.73 15.05 17.29
N ASN A 762 -27.55 14.47 17.01
CA ASN A 762 -26.74 14.89 15.87
C ASN A 762 -27.48 14.75 14.53
N ASN A 763 -28.33 13.73 14.39
CA ASN A 763 -29.15 13.56 13.19
C ASN A 763 -30.27 14.62 13.11
N ARG A 764 -30.91 14.98 14.23
CA ARG A 764 -31.92 16.04 14.30
C ARG A 764 -31.34 17.39 13.89
N ILE A 765 -30.18 17.76 14.45
CA ILE A 765 -29.47 19.01 14.11
C ILE A 765 -29.14 19.02 12.61
N ASN A 766 -28.51 17.95 12.09
CA ASN A 766 -28.19 17.85 10.68
C ASN A 766 -29.43 17.93 9.77
N LEU A 767 -30.57 17.33 10.17
CA LEU A 767 -31.80 17.41 9.39
C LEU A 767 -32.34 18.84 9.33
N ARG A 768 -32.34 19.57 10.46
CA ARG A 768 -32.74 20.99 10.52
C ARG A 768 -31.79 21.89 9.74
N ASP A 769 -30.49 21.68 9.87
CA ASP A 769 -29.47 22.43 9.11
C ASP A 769 -29.68 22.26 7.61
N ILE A 770 -29.94 21.02 7.16
CA ILE A 770 -30.27 20.74 5.76
C ILE A 770 -31.57 21.43 5.38
N GLU A 771 -32.63 21.35 6.20
CA GLU A 771 -33.91 21.97 5.89
C GLU A 771 -33.78 23.49 5.70
N GLN A 772 -33.04 24.16 6.58
CA GLN A 772 -32.82 25.61 6.58
C GLN A 772 -31.82 26.08 5.52
N ALA A 773 -30.91 25.21 5.07
CA ALA A 773 -29.91 25.58 4.09
C ALA A 773 -30.55 26.02 2.75
N PRO A 774 -30.12 27.16 2.17
CA PRO A 774 -30.58 27.59 0.86
C PRO A 774 -30.17 26.60 -0.24
N VAL A 775 -30.98 26.58 -1.30
CA VAL A 775 -30.75 25.77 -2.49
C VAL A 775 -30.46 26.71 -3.64
N HIS A 776 -29.30 26.55 -4.26
CA HIS A 776 -28.88 27.37 -5.40
C HIS A 776 -29.11 26.59 -6.70
N ILE A 777 -29.72 27.25 -7.69
CA ILE A 777 -30.04 26.70 -9.02
C ILE A 777 -29.43 27.57 -10.13
N GLY A 778 -29.34 27.05 -11.36
CA GLY A 778 -28.85 27.80 -12.52
C GLY A 778 -27.46 28.41 -12.36
N GLU A 779 -27.30 29.71 -12.62
CA GLU A 779 -26.02 30.43 -12.49
C GLU A 779 -25.54 30.55 -11.04
N ALA A 780 -26.46 30.62 -10.07
CA ALA A 780 -26.10 30.63 -8.66
C ALA A 780 -25.47 29.30 -8.24
N PHE A 781 -25.99 28.17 -8.74
CA PHE A 781 -25.40 26.85 -8.54
C PHE A 781 -23.96 26.77 -9.06
N LYS A 782 -23.72 27.25 -10.28
CA LYS A 782 -22.36 27.28 -10.88
C LYS A 782 -21.39 28.12 -10.04
N THR A 783 -21.87 29.23 -9.49
CA THR A 783 -21.08 30.11 -8.62
C THR A 783 -20.69 29.41 -7.32
N VAL A 784 -21.64 28.73 -6.67
CA VAL A 784 -21.39 27.93 -5.45
C VAL A 784 -20.36 26.82 -5.71
N MET A 785 -20.45 26.13 -6.85
CA MET A 785 -19.50 25.07 -7.20
C MET A 785 -18.09 25.58 -7.54
N ARG A 786 -17.96 26.84 -7.97
CA ARG A 786 -16.68 27.47 -8.30
C ARG A 786 -16.01 28.14 -7.09
N ASN A 787 -16.79 28.77 -6.22
CA ASN A 787 -16.33 29.52 -5.04
C ASN A 787 -16.71 28.79 -3.74
N GLY A 788 -16.45 27.48 -3.66
CA GLY A 788 -16.96 26.62 -2.58
C GLY A 788 -16.45 26.95 -1.16
N GLU A 789 -15.48 27.86 -1.01
CA GLU A 789 -14.98 28.31 0.30
C GLU A 789 -15.92 29.34 0.97
N ASP A 790 -16.77 30.02 0.20
CA ASP A 790 -17.68 31.07 0.68
C ASP A 790 -19.04 30.52 1.17
N TYR A 791 -19.29 29.21 1.01
CA TYR A 791 -20.57 28.56 1.30
C TYR A 791 -20.40 27.41 2.28
N THR A 792 -21.46 27.09 3.03
CA THR A 792 -21.41 25.98 3.99
C THR A 792 -21.41 24.63 3.26
N PRO A 793 -20.77 23.58 3.81
CA PRO A 793 -20.80 22.24 3.22
C PRO A 793 -22.22 21.69 3.00
N THR A 794 -23.16 22.07 3.87
CA THR A 794 -24.57 21.67 3.80
C THR A 794 -25.27 22.32 2.60
N GLU A 795 -25.09 23.62 2.37
CA GLU A 795 -25.61 24.35 1.20
C GLU A 795 -25.10 23.78 -0.11
N ILE A 796 -23.78 23.53 -0.19
CA ILE A 796 -23.14 22.92 -1.36
C ILE A 796 -23.76 21.54 -1.63
N THR A 797 -23.90 20.72 -0.59
CA THR A 797 -24.44 19.36 -0.72
C THR A 797 -25.91 19.39 -1.14
N LYS A 798 -26.76 20.20 -0.49
CA LYS A 798 -28.19 20.32 -0.80
C LYS A 798 -28.41 20.82 -2.24
N SER A 799 -27.68 21.85 -2.64
CA SER A 799 -27.72 22.38 -4.01
C SER A 799 -27.25 21.34 -5.04
N LYS A 800 -26.19 20.58 -4.72
CA LYS A 800 -25.70 19.48 -5.57
C LYS A 800 -26.70 18.36 -5.72
N VAL A 801 -27.39 17.96 -4.66
CA VAL A 801 -28.42 16.91 -4.71
C VAL A 801 -29.60 17.38 -5.57
N ASN A 802 -30.04 18.63 -5.42
CA ASN A 802 -31.08 19.21 -6.27
C ASN A 802 -30.72 19.12 -7.76
N PHE A 803 -29.50 19.55 -8.11
CA PHE A 803 -28.98 19.50 -9.47
C PHE A 803 -28.77 18.07 -10.00
N ASP A 804 -28.12 17.20 -9.22
CA ASP A 804 -27.81 15.82 -9.64
C ASP A 804 -29.08 14.99 -9.89
N LEU A 805 -30.18 15.28 -9.20
CA LEU A 805 -31.45 14.58 -9.35
C LEU A 805 -32.47 15.34 -10.21
N HIS A 806 -32.12 16.54 -10.70
CA HIS A 806 -32.98 17.39 -11.51
C HIS A 806 -34.36 17.65 -10.87
N LEU A 807 -34.34 17.90 -9.55
CA LEU A 807 -35.56 18.05 -8.74
C LEU A 807 -36.26 19.39 -8.97
N ASP A 808 -35.57 20.36 -9.57
CA ASP A 808 -36.12 21.66 -9.96
C ASP A 808 -37.12 21.59 -11.11
N ALA A 809 -37.05 20.54 -11.94
CA ALA A 809 -37.98 20.30 -13.05
C ALA A 809 -39.10 19.29 -12.72
N ALA A 810 -39.14 18.76 -11.49
CA ALA A 810 -40.10 17.73 -11.11
C ALA A 810 -41.54 18.28 -11.01
N SER A 811 -42.51 17.55 -11.57
CA SER A 811 -43.94 17.87 -11.44
C SER A 811 -44.49 17.55 -10.04
N ASP A 812 -45.62 18.14 -9.67
CA ASP A 812 -46.27 17.86 -8.38
C ASP A 812 -46.58 16.36 -8.19
N GLU A 813 -47.01 15.66 -9.25
CA GLU A 813 -47.27 14.21 -9.23
C GLU A 813 -45.98 13.39 -9.01
N GLN A 814 -44.87 13.81 -9.62
CA GLN A 814 -43.57 13.18 -9.40
C GLN A 814 -43.10 13.41 -7.96
N ILE A 815 -43.27 14.61 -7.42
CA ILE A 815 -42.93 14.92 -6.03
C ILE A 815 -43.77 14.09 -5.05
N GLU A 816 -45.07 13.93 -5.30
CA GLU A 816 -45.94 13.05 -4.50
C GLU A 816 -45.44 11.60 -4.49
N THR A 817 -44.93 11.11 -5.62
CA THR A 817 -44.33 9.78 -5.74
C THR A 817 -43.06 9.64 -4.91
N LEU A 818 -42.31 10.73 -4.69
CA LEU A 818 -41.08 10.77 -3.88
C LEU A 818 -41.34 10.95 -2.38
N LEU A 819 -42.56 11.30 -1.99
CA LEU A 819 -42.95 11.56 -0.61
C LEU A 819 -42.66 10.41 0.38
N PRO A 820 -42.68 9.11 0.01
CA PRO A 820 -42.28 8.03 0.91
C PRO A 820 -40.88 8.21 1.50
N PHE A 821 -39.91 8.74 0.75
CA PHE A 821 -38.56 8.99 1.28
C PHE A 821 -38.54 10.09 2.34
N ALA A 822 -39.37 11.11 2.17
CA ALA A 822 -39.53 12.15 3.19
C ALA A 822 -40.22 11.59 4.42
N LYS A 823 -41.37 10.91 4.25
CA LYS A 823 -42.12 10.29 5.36
C LYS A 823 -41.23 9.38 6.20
N GLU A 824 -40.49 8.47 5.57
CA GLU A 824 -39.57 7.57 6.29
C GLU A 824 -38.54 8.35 7.14
N VAL A 825 -37.95 9.43 6.61
CA VAL A 825 -36.96 10.23 7.36
C VAL A 825 -37.63 10.97 8.51
N TYR A 826 -38.73 11.68 8.26
CA TYR A 826 -39.40 12.50 9.29
C TYR A 826 -40.13 11.65 10.34
N GLU A 827 -40.68 10.49 10.00
CA GLU A 827 -41.28 9.56 10.96
C GLU A 827 -40.28 9.09 12.03
N ASN A 828 -39.00 8.93 11.65
CA ASN A 828 -37.92 8.60 12.59
C ASN A 828 -37.61 9.74 13.60
N PHE A 829 -38.11 10.96 13.37
CA PHE A 829 -37.88 12.13 14.22
C PHE A 829 -39.19 12.80 14.69
N ALA A 830 -40.34 12.16 14.44
CA ALA A 830 -41.68 12.67 14.77
C ALA A 830 -42.03 12.57 16.27
N HIS A 831 -41.12 12.06 17.09
CA HIS A 831 -41.22 12.04 18.54
C HIS A 831 -40.15 12.95 19.15
N ASP A 832 -40.33 13.33 20.41
CA ASP A 832 -39.29 14.03 21.17
C ASP A 832 -38.10 13.10 21.45
N GLY A 833 -36.90 13.69 21.52
CA GLY A 833 -35.65 13.00 21.85
C GLY A 833 -35.34 12.99 23.35
N ALA A 834 -34.18 12.43 23.67
CA ALA A 834 -33.56 12.27 25.00
C ALA A 834 -33.93 13.36 26.05
N ASN A 835 -33.59 14.60 25.71
CA ASN A 835 -33.50 15.73 26.60
C ASN A 835 -34.44 16.87 26.21
N ILE A 836 -35.60 16.59 25.61
CA ILE A 836 -36.55 17.65 25.23
C ILE A 836 -36.90 18.60 26.39
N LYS A 837 -36.92 18.08 27.63
CA LYS A 837 -37.19 18.89 28.84
C LYS A 837 -36.11 19.94 29.14
N HIS A 838 -34.93 19.79 28.57
CA HIS A 838 -33.74 20.61 28.85
C HIS A 838 -33.30 21.44 27.64
N ASN A 839 -33.44 20.90 26.42
CA ASN A 839 -33.01 21.57 25.20
C ASN A 839 -34.01 21.31 24.04
N GLN A 840 -34.48 22.40 23.42
CA GLN A 840 -35.46 22.39 22.32
C GLN A 840 -34.93 21.68 21.05
N GLU A 841 -33.62 21.50 20.91
CA GLU A 841 -33.06 20.73 19.80
C GLU A 841 -33.54 19.27 19.79
N ASP A 842 -34.02 18.73 20.91
CA ASP A 842 -34.63 17.38 20.94
C ASP A 842 -36.12 17.39 20.62
N GLN A 843 -36.70 18.51 20.22
CA GLN A 843 -38.12 18.58 19.86
C GLN A 843 -38.40 17.70 18.64
N ALA A 844 -39.58 17.07 18.63
CA ALA A 844 -40.13 16.41 17.45
C ALA A 844 -40.00 17.30 16.21
N ILE A 845 -39.58 16.71 15.08
CA ILE A 845 -39.45 17.41 13.81
C ILE A 845 -40.68 17.05 12.97
N GLU A 846 -41.49 18.06 12.67
CA GLU A 846 -42.63 17.92 11.76
C GLU A 846 -42.16 18.01 10.31
N MET A 847 -42.85 17.31 9.41
CA MET A 847 -42.57 17.39 7.99
C MET A 847 -42.94 18.80 7.47
N PRO A 848 -42.08 19.46 6.69
CA PRO A 848 -42.36 20.77 6.12
C PRO A 848 -43.63 20.77 5.27
N SER A 849 -44.36 21.89 5.28
CA SER A 849 -45.57 22.07 4.46
C SER A 849 -45.27 22.05 2.95
N SER A 850 -44.06 22.47 2.55
CA SER A 850 -43.57 22.33 1.18
C SER A 850 -43.08 20.90 0.94
N LEU A 851 -43.83 20.14 0.13
CA LEU A 851 -43.46 18.77 -0.25
C LEU A 851 -42.10 18.72 -0.95
N ASN A 852 -41.80 19.70 -1.81
CA ASN A 852 -40.51 19.81 -2.49
C ASN A 852 -39.35 19.95 -1.49
N ASN A 853 -39.49 20.85 -0.51
CA ASN A 853 -38.45 21.02 0.49
C ASN A 853 -38.31 19.78 1.37
N ALA A 854 -39.41 19.13 1.74
CA ALA A 854 -39.41 17.89 2.53
C ALA A 854 -38.65 16.77 1.80
N VAL A 855 -38.94 16.55 0.51
CA VAL A 855 -38.28 15.55 -0.34
C VAL A 855 -36.80 15.86 -0.52
N LEU A 856 -36.45 17.09 -0.91
CA LEU A 856 -35.06 17.49 -1.11
C LEU A 856 -34.23 17.37 0.17
N THR A 857 -34.79 17.77 1.31
CA THR A 857 -34.16 17.65 2.63
C THR A 857 -33.90 16.19 2.97
N ALA A 858 -34.89 15.30 2.78
CA ALA A 858 -34.75 13.88 3.05
C ALA A 858 -33.71 13.20 2.15
N LEU A 859 -33.69 13.52 0.85
CA LEU A 859 -32.71 12.98 -0.10
C LEU A 859 -31.29 13.48 0.20
N THR A 860 -31.15 14.74 0.59
CA THR A 860 -29.87 15.32 1.03
C THR A 860 -29.40 14.64 2.32
N PHE A 861 -30.30 14.43 3.28
CA PHE A 861 -30.00 13.69 4.51
C PHE A 861 -29.53 12.25 4.19
N LYS A 862 -30.25 11.52 3.33
CA LYS A 862 -29.84 10.18 2.87
C LYS A 862 -28.51 10.20 2.11
N GLN A 863 -28.18 11.25 1.36
CA GLN A 863 -26.88 11.41 0.71
C GLN A 863 -25.75 11.55 1.74
N THR A 864 -25.92 12.39 2.75
CA THR A 864 -24.91 12.58 3.81
C THR A 864 -24.66 11.32 4.63
N LYS A 865 -25.68 10.48 4.84
CA LYS A 865 -25.57 9.25 5.64
C LYS A 865 -25.05 8.05 4.83
N ASN A 866 -25.68 7.76 3.70
CA ASN A 866 -25.52 6.48 3.00
C ASN A 866 -25.14 6.63 1.52
N ARG A 867 -24.82 7.85 1.05
CA ARG A 867 -24.52 8.14 -0.37
C ARG A 867 -25.62 7.67 -1.33
N PHE A 868 -26.88 7.79 -0.90
CA PHE A 868 -28.03 7.29 -1.65
C PHE A 868 -28.14 7.90 -3.06
N VAL A 869 -27.84 9.19 -3.21
CA VAL A 869 -27.89 9.86 -4.52
C VAL A 869 -26.83 9.28 -5.45
N ASP A 870 -25.64 8.94 -4.96
CA ASP A 870 -24.62 8.26 -5.78
C ASP A 870 -25.10 6.90 -6.30
N SER A 871 -25.94 6.19 -5.53
CA SER A 871 -26.60 4.95 -5.94
C SER A 871 -27.61 5.19 -7.06
N ILE A 872 -28.46 6.22 -6.93
CA ILE A 872 -29.39 6.64 -7.99
C ILE A 872 -28.62 7.03 -9.26
N LYS A 873 -27.55 7.82 -9.13
CA LYS A 873 -26.69 8.21 -10.26
C LYS A 873 -26.15 7.00 -11.03
N LYS A 874 -25.78 5.93 -10.31
CA LYS A 874 -25.32 4.68 -10.91
C LYS A 874 -26.45 3.92 -11.60
N LEU A 875 -27.64 3.90 -10.99
CA LEU A 875 -28.82 3.23 -11.52
C LEU A 875 -29.37 3.94 -12.77
N SER A 876 -29.30 5.27 -12.85
CA SER A 876 -29.74 6.04 -14.01
C SER A 876 -29.01 5.65 -15.30
N TRP A 877 -27.76 5.18 -15.23
CA TRP A 877 -27.05 4.67 -16.41
C TRP A 877 -27.69 3.43 -17.04
N VAL A 878 -28.58 2.73 -16.32
CA VAL A 878 -29.35 1.61 -16.90
C VAL A 878 -30.38 2.11 -17.91
N ASN A 879 -30.99 3.27 -17.59
CA ASN A 879 -32.12 3.87 -18.30
C ASN A 879 -31.73 4.93 -19.34
N VAL A 880 -30.43 5.14 -19.56
CA VAL A 880 -29.94 5.95 -20.70
C VAL A 880 -30.09 5.10 -21.97
N ASP A 881 -30.68 5.67 -23.02
CA ASP A 881 -30.86 4.98 -24.28
C ASP A 881 -29.51 4.56 -24.90
N GLU A 882 -29.52 3.53 -25.74
CA GLU A 882 -28.29 2.96 -26.29
C GLU A 882 -27.48 3.96 -27.13
N SER A 883 -28.15 4.93 -27.76
CA SER A 883 -27.49 5.95 -28.58
C SER A 883 -26.78 7.00 -27.71
N SER A 884 -27.41 7.46 -26.63
CA SER A 884 -26.81 8.35 -25.64
C SER A 884 -25.68 7.68 -24.86
N ALA A 885 -25.83 6.39 -24.50
CA ALA A 885 -24.77 5.63 -23.85
C ALA A 885 -23.53 5.45 -24.75
N LYS A 886 -23.75 5.20 -26.05
CA LYS A 886 -22.69 5.18 -27.07
C LYS A 886 -22.07 6.56 -27.30
N ALA A 887 -22.87 7.62 -27.30
CA ALA A 887 -22.39 8.99 -27.44
C ALA A 887 -21.53 9.43 -26.23
N PHE A 888 -21.90 9.03 -25.01
CA PHE A 888 -21.08 9.24 -23.82
C PHE A 888 -19.80 8.40 -23.85
N ASP A 889 -19.86 7.11 -24.22
CA ASP A 889 -18.67 6.27 -24.41
C ASP A 889 -17.74 6.93 -25.45
N MET A 890 -18.28 7.54 -26.52
CA MET A 890 -17.53 8.20 -27.61
C MET A 890 -17.02 9.60 -27.24
N LYS A 891 -17.73 10.37 -26.43
CA LYS A 891 -17.28 11.65 -25.86
C LYS A 891 -16.20 11.44 -24.79
N ASP A 892 -16.34 10.39 -23.98
CA ASP A 892 -15.27 9.90 -23.12
C ASP A 892 -14.09 9.43 -23.96
N VAL A 893 -14.27 8.82 -25.14
CA VAL A 893 -13.16 8.49 -26.07
C VAL A 893 -12.46 9.75 -26.62
N GLN A 894 -13.19 10.82 -26.95
CA GLN A 894 -12.63 12.06 -27.50
C GLN A 894 -11.87 12.91 -26.47
N HIS A 895 -12.27 12.85 -25.20
CA HIS A 895 -11.61 13.56 -24.09
C HIS A 895 -10.75 12.62 -23.22
N ALA A 896 -10.68 11.33 -23.56
CA ALA A 896 -9.82 10.38 -22.91
C ALA A 896 -8.39 10.57 -23.38
N GLU A 897 -7.53 10.89 -22.42
CA GLU A 897 -6.10 10.87 -22.64
C GLU A 897 -5.59 9.43 -22.89
N SER A 898 -6.34 8.37 -22.53
CA SER A 898 -5.97 6.95 -22.69
C SER A 898 -7.15 5.97 -22.89
N ARG A 899 -6.88 4.74 -23.37
CA ARG A 899 -7.88 3.64 -23.42
C ARG A 899 -8.41 3.18 -22.05
N VAL A 900 -7.72 3.48 -20.94
CA VAL A 900 -8.15 3.07 -19.59
C VAL A 900 -8.98 4.14 -18.89
N SER A 901 -8.91 5.40 -19.35
CA SER A 901 -9.88 6.43 -18.93
C SER A 901 -11.27 6.24 -19.54
N TRP A 902 -11.43 5.28 -20.45
CA TRP A 902 -12.74 4.89 -20.97
C TRP A 902 -13.58 4.32 -19.83
N ARG A 903 -14.57 5.08 -19.39
CA ARG A 903 -15.64 4.50 -18.60
C ARG A 903 -16.41 3.62 -19.58
N HIS A 904 -16.13 2.31 -19.60
CA HIS A 904 -16.94 1.35 -20.37
C HIS A 904 -18.35 1.26 -19.74
N LEU A 905 -19.14 2.31 -19.91
CA LEU A 905 -20.46 2.49 -19.30
C LEU A 905 -21.39 1.38 -19.81
N SER A 906 -21.26 1.02 -21.09
CA SER A 906 -21.91 -0.14 -21.71
C SER A 906 -21.66 -1.47 -20.97
N ILE A 907 -20.42 -1.77 -20.58
CA ILE A 907 -20.09 -3.02 -19.85
C ILE A 907 -20.60 -2.97 -18.40
N LYS A 908 -20.43 -1.83 -17.73
CA LYS A 908 -20.95 -1.59 -16.37
C LYS A 908 -22.47 -1.75 -16.32
N ARG A 909 -23.16 -1.14 -17.29
CA ARG A 909 -24.60 -1.27 -17.51
C ARG A 909 -24.99 -2.73 -17.69
N GLY A 910 -24.30 -3.47 -18.54
CA GLY A 910 -24.55 -4.90 -18.76
C GLY A 910 -24.43 -5.78 -17.51
N HIS A 911 -23.48 -5.47 -16.61
CA HIS A 911 -23.38 -6.19 -15.32
C HIS A 911 -24.54 -5.86 -14.39
N LEU A 912 -24.92 -4.58 -14.28
CA LEU A 912 -26.01 -4.14 -13.42
C LEU A 912 -27.36 -4.68 -13.90
N ILE A 913 -27.64 -4.65 -15.21
CA ILE A 913 -28.85 -5.22 -15.81
C ILE A 913 -28.98 -6.71 -15.44
N LYS A 914 -27.91 -7.50 -15.57
CA LYS A 914 -27.96 -8.93 -15.21
C LYS A 914 -28.31 -9.16 -13.74
N LEU A 915 -27.83 -8.31 -12.84
CA LEU A 915 -28.13 -8.38 -11.41
C LEU A 915 -29.58 -7.96 -11.13
N LEU A 916 -30.08 -6.91 -11.79
CA LEU A 916 -31.47 -6.46 -11.70
C LEU A 916 -32.44 -7.52 -12.24
N GLN A 917 -32.14 -8.15 -13.37
CA GLN A 917 -32.91 -9.24 -13.95
C GLN A 917 -33.01 -10.45 -13.00
N ALA A 918 -31.94 -10.74 -12.25
CA ALA A 918 -31.97 -11.78 -11.24
C ALA A 918 -32.99 -11.48 -10.12
N ALA A 919 -33.20 -10.20 -9.79
CA ALA A 919 -34.24 -9.72 -8.88
C ALA A 919 -35.61 -9.50 -9.53
N GLY A 920 -35.77 -9.72 -10.84
CA GLY A 920 -37.03 -9.53 -11.56
C GLY A 920 -37.29 -8.09 -12.01
N ILE A 921 -36.22 -7.29 -12.13
CA ILE A 921 -36.26 -5.92 -12.66
C ILE A 921 -35.68 -5.94 -14.09
N ASP A 922 -36.41 -5.42 -15.07
CA ASP A 922 -35.94 -5.33 -16.46
C ASP A 922 -35.03 -4.11 -16.71
N GLU A 923 -34.55 -3.96 -17.95
CA GLU A 923 -33.70 -2.84 -18.37
C GLU A 923 -34.40 -1.48 -18.42
N ASN A 924 -35.74 -1.49 -18.40
CA ASN A 924 -36.59 -0.30 -18.26
C ASN A 924 -36.99 -0.07 -16.80
N LEU A 925 -36.32 -0.76 -15.86
CA LEU A 925 -36.55 -0.72 -14.42
C LEU A 925 -37.95 -1.19 -13.97
N ASN A 926 -38.69 -1.93 -14.81
CA ASN A 926 -39.97 -2.50 -14.42
C ASN A 926 -39.75 -3.75 -13.55
N TYR A 927 -40.40 -3.76 -12.38
CA TYR A 927 -40.37 -4.91 -11.47
C TYR A 927 -41.57 -5.82 -11.71
N ASN A 928 -41.34 -7.11 -11.91
CA ASN A 928 -42.39 -8.08 -12.21
C ASN A 928 -42.97 -8.81 -10.98
N GLY A 929 -42.66 -8.35 -9.76
CA GLY A 929 -43.13 -8.98 -8.51
C GLY A 929 -42.37 -10.25 -8.10
N LYS A 930 -41.25 -10.58 -8.74
CA LYS A 930 -40.46 -11.78 -8.44
C LYS A 930 -39.98 -11.79 -6.99
N GLN A 931 -40.26 -12.90 -6.30
CA GLN A 931 -39.67 -13.23 -5.01
C GLN A 931 -38.55 -14.26 -5.20
N TRP A 932 -37.50 -14.19 -4.39
CA TRP A 932 -36.41 -15.17 -4.42
C TRP A 932 -36.00 -15.61 -3.02
N THR A 933 -35.64 -16.88 -2.88
CA THR A 933 -35.06 -17.43 -1.65
C THR A 933 -33.57 -17.71 -1.82
N ALA A 934 -32.86 -17.92 -0.69
CA ALA A 934 -31.45 -18.28 -0.74
C ALA A 934 -31.22 -19.63 -1.43
N ASP A 935 -32.12 -20.60 -1.22
CA ASP A 935 -32.00 -21.94 -1.80
C ASP A 935 -32.20 -21.93 -3.33
N GLU A 936 -33.05 -21.04 -3.86
CA GLU A 936 -33.29 -20.88 -5.30
C GLU A 936 -32.18 -20.12 -6.03
N LEU A 937 -31.68 -19.03 -5.44
CA LEU A 937 -30.77 -18.11 -6.13
C LEU A 937 -29.29 -18.49 -5.97
N ARG A 938 -28.93 -19.21 -4.88
CA ARG A 938 -27.55 -19.59 -4.57
C ARG A 938 -26.86 -20.41 -5.69
N PRO A 939 -27.48 -21.43 -6.30
CA PRO A 939 -26.82 -22.22 -7.35
C PRO A 939 -26.46 -21.37 -8.57
N VAL A 940 -27.39 -20.50 -8.98
CA VAL A 940 -27.24 -19.62 -10.16
C VAL A 940 -26.15 -18.58 -9.92
N LEU A 941 -26.21 -17.86 -8.80
CA LEU A 941 -25.21 -16.85 -8.45
C LEU A 941 -23.83 -17.47 -8.23
N HIS A 942 -23.75 -18.60 -7.53
CA HIS A 942 -22.47 -19.28 -7.28
C HIS A 942 -21.83 -19.76 -8.59
N ALA A 943 -22.62 -20.35 -9.50
CA ALA A 943 -22.12 -20.81 -10.80
C ALA A 943 -21.64 -19.66 -11.69
N TRP A 944 -22.28 -18.48 -11.61
CA TRP A 944 -21.87 -17.28 -12.33
C TRP A 944 -20.62 -16.64 -11.71
N LEU A 945 -20.64 -16.34 -10.40
CA LEU A 945 -19.56 -15.66 -9.69
C LEU A 945 -18.24 -16.47 -9.65
N ARG A 946 -18.30 -17.80 -9.71
CA ARG A 946 -17.08 -18.63 -9.69
C ARG A 946 -16.26 -18.59 -10.99
N LYS A 947 -16.88 -18.24 -12.13
CA LYS A 947 -16.22 -18.23 -13.45
C LYS A 947 -15.10 -17.19 -13.46
N LYS A 948 -13.87 -17.58 -13.84
CA LYS A 948 -12.71 -16.68 -13.89
C LYS A 948 -12.99 -15.45 -14.76
N SER A 949 -13.55 -15.63 -15.95
CA SER A 949 -13.95 -14.53 -16.84
C SER A 949 -14.98 -13.58 -16.23
N THR A 950 -15.91 -14.08 -15.41
CA THR A 950 -16.88 -13.23 -14.69
C THR A 950 -16.22 -12.45 -13.57
N LYS A 951 -15.34 -13.09 -12.79
CA LYS A 951 -14.57 -12.41 -11.74
C LYS A 951 -13.72 -11.29 -12.32
N ASP A 952 -12.97 -11.59 -13.38
CA ASP A 952 -12.07 -10.63 -14.02
C ASP A 952 -12.86 -9.45 -14.61
N ARG A 953 -14.01 -9.70 -15.24
CA ARG A 953 -14.87 -8.63 -15.78
C ARG A 953 -15.56 -7.80 -14.70
N LEU A 954 -16.14 -8.44 -13.68
CA LEU A 954 -16.78 -7.73 -12.56
C LEU A 954 -15.77 -6.87 -11.81
N PHE A 955 -14.55 -7.38 -11.64
CA PHE A 955 -13.45 -6.64 -11.05
C PHE A 955 -13.01 -5.49 -11.96
N LYS A 956 -12.62 -5.79 -13.21
CA LYS A 956 -12.06 -4.82 -14.18
C LYS A 956 -13.01 -3.68 -14.49
N TYR A 957 -14.29 -3.97 -14.71
CA TYR A 957 -15.24 -2.98 -15.19
C TYR A 957 -16.18 -2.47 -14.11
N SER A 958 -16.46 -3.22 -13.04
CA SER A 958 -17.45 -2.80 -12.02
C SER A 958 -16.86 -2.62 -10.62
N GLY A 959 -15.56 -2.87 -10.42
CA GLY A 959 -14.91 -2.79 -9.11
C GLY A 959 -15.45 -3.79 -8.09
N ILE A 960 -16.02 -4.91 -8.56
CA ILE A 960 -16.64 -5.93 -7.72
C ILE A 960 -15.63 -7.06 -7.51
N THR A 961 -15.10 -7.16 -6.30
CA THR A 961 -14.23 -8.27 -5.89
C THR A 961 -15.04 -9.46 -5.41
N VAL A 962 -14.91 -10.60 -6.09
CA VAL A 962 -15.55 -11.86 -5.69
C VAL A 962 -14.64 -12.61 -4.70
N SER A 963 -14.81 -12.33 -3.42
CA SER A 963 -14.06 -12.96 -2.33
C SER A 963 -14.52 -14.40 -2.03
N ALA A 964 -13.75 -15.14 -1.22
CA ALA A 964 -14.17 -16.46 -0.72
C ALA A 964 -15.50 -16.36 0.05
N LYS A 965 -15.67 -15.35 0.91
CA LYS A 965 -16.91 -15.07 1.63
C LYS A 965 -18.09 -14.79 0.68
N THR A 966 -17.84 -14.08 -0.42
CA THR A 966 -18.85 -13.83 -1.47
C THR A 966 -19.33 -15.14 -2.11
N LEU A 967 -18.44 -16.11 -2.33
CA LEU A 967 -18.80 -17.42 -2.90
C LEU A 967 -19.49 -18.33 -1.88
N GLU A 968 -19.15 -18.23 -0.60
CA GLU A 968 -19.81 -18.96 0.49
C GLU A 968 -21.25 -18.47 0.72
N GLN A 969 -21.47 -17.15 0.68
CA GLN A 969 -22.74 -16.48 0.98
C GLN A 969 -23.23 -15.55 -0.17
N PRO A 970 -23.45 -16.09 -1.39
CA PRO A 970 -23.68 -15.26 -2.59
C PRO A 970 -24.99 -14.49 -2.58
N VAL A 971 -26.04 -15.01 -1.92
CA VAL A 971 -27.36 -14.35 -1.85
C VAL A 971 -27.33 -13.17 -0.88
N GLN A 972 -26.59 -13.30 0.22
CA GLN A 972 -26.38 -12.18 1.15
C GLN A 972 -25.56 -11.07 0.50
N TRP A 973 -24.51 -11.43 -0.23
CA TRP A 973 -23.77 -10.48 -1.06
C TRP A 973 -24.67 -9.80 -2.09
N PHE A 974 -25.47 -10.56 -2.84
CA PHE A 974 -26.37 -10.04 -3.87
C PHE A 974 -27.39 -9.04 -3.31
N ASN A 975 -28.06 -9.37 -2.21
CA ASN A 975 -29.03 -8.47 -1.57
C ASN A 975 -28.34 -7.19 -1.06
N ASN A 976 -27.17 -7.30 -0.43
CA ASN A 976 -26.42 -6.13 0.03
C ASN A 976 -25.93 -5.27 -1.14
N HIS A 977 -25.54 -5.91 -2.24
CA HIS A 977 -25.08 -5.24 -3.44
C HIS A 977 -26.24 -4.47 -4.09
N LEU A 978 -27.40 -5.08 -4.31
CA LEU A 978 -28.57 -4.40 -4.85
C LEU A 978 -29.03 -3.22 -3.97
N ARG A 979 -29.04 -3.37 -2.64
CA ARG A 979 -29.30 -2.26 -1.72
C ARG A 979 -28.29 -1.12 -1.89
N SER A 980 -27.01 -1.43 -2.13
CA SER A 980 -25.99 -0.41 -2.41
C SER A 980 -26.19 0.32 -3.75
N PHE A 981 -27.03 -0.20 -4.65
CA PHE A 981 -27.47 0.45 -5.88
C PHE A 981 -28.85 1.12 -5.75
N GLY A 982 -29.40 1.22 -4.53
CA GLY A 982 -30.67 1.88 -4.26
C GLY A 982 -31.89 1.01 -4.49
N VAL A 983 -31.75 -0.31 -4.68
CA VAL A 983 -32.90 -1.22 -4.81
C VAL A 983 -33.44 -1.56 -3.40
N PRO A 984 -34.71 -1.23 -3.09
CA PRO A 984 -35.28 -1.46 -1.77
C PRO A 984 -35.70 -2.93 -1.61
N ILE A 985 -34.91 -3.71 -0.87
CA ILE A 985 -35.13 -5.16 -0.69
C ILE A 985 -35.65 -5.47 0.71
N GLU A 986 -36.85 -6.05 0.75
CA GLU A 986 -37.50 -6.59 1.93
C GLU A 986 -37.38 -8.11 2.03
N SER A 987 -37.74 -8.66 3.19
CA SER A 987 -37.79 -10.11 3.38
C SER A 987 -38.97 -10.55 4.24
N THR A 988 -39.64 -11.62 3.84
CA THR A 988 -40.68 -12.30 4.61
C THR A 988 -40.29 -13.76 4.88
N LYS A 989 -40.88 -14.37 5.92
CA LYS A 989 -40.69 -15.79 6.19
C LYS A 989 -41.66 -16.60 5.33
N LYS A 990 -41.12 -17.48 4.48
CA LYS A 990 -41.89 -18.38 3.62
C LYS A 990 -41.61 -19.83 3.99
N ARG A 991 -42.64 -20.66 4.06
CA ARG A 991 -42.51 -22.12 4.20
C ARG A 991 -42.36 -22.74 2.82
N ILE A 992 -41.32 -23.55 2.64
CA ILE A 992 -41.09 -24.34 1.41
C ILE A 992 -41.53 -25.80 1.60
N SER A 993 -41.58 -26.56 0.51
CA SER A 993 -42.15 -27.92 0.39
C SER A 993 -41.64 -28.97 1.39
N ASN A 994 -40.54 -28.70 2.11
CA ASN A 994 -39.98 -29.56 3.17
C ASN A 994 -40.28 -29.07 4.60
N ASN A 995 -41.28 -28.20 4.80
CA ASN A 995 -41.63 -27.59 6.10
C ASN A 995 -40.53 -26.71 6.74
N LYS A 996 -39.45 -26.43 6.01
CA LYS A 996 -38.37 -25.50 6.38
C LYS A 996 -38.85 -24.07 6.19
N VAL A 997 -38.66 -23.22 7.21
CA VAL A 997 -38.91 -21.78 7.11
C VAL A 997 -37.66 -21.11 6.54
N VAL A 998 -37.80 -20.41 5.42
CA VAL A 998 -36.72 -19.67 4.76
C VAL A 998 -37.12 -18.22 4.56
N ASN A 999 -36.13 -17.32 4.49
CA ASN A 999 -36.37 -15.94 4.10
C ASN A 999 -36.60 -15.88 2.59
N ALA A 1000 -37.73 -15.31 2.18
CA ALA A 1000 -38.03 -14.91 0.81
C ALA A 1000 -37.83 -13.40 0.69
N TYR A 1001 -37.06 -12.97 -0.29
CA TYR A 1001 -36.73 -11.58 -0.56
C TYR A 1001 -37.54 -11.08 -1.76
N PHE A 1002 -37.88 -9.79 -1.75
CA PHE A 1002 -38.62 -9.12 -2.82
C PHE A 1002 -38.33 -7.62 -2.79
N VAL A 1003 -38.68 -6.92 -3.87
CA VAL A 1003 -38.50 -5.47 -3.97
C VAL A 1003 -39.71 -4.76 -3.37
N HIS A 1004 -39.49 -3.79 -2.49
CA HIS A 1004 -40.56 -2.97 -1.90
C HIS A 1004 -41.10 -2.01 -2.96
N LEU A 1005 -42.30 -2.31 -3.48
CA LEU A 1005 -42.85 -1.67 -4.67
C LEU A 1005 -43.04 -0.15 -4.51
N PRO A 1006 -43.61 0.39 -3.41
CA PRO A 1006 -43.78 1.84 -3.25
C PRO A 1006 -42.46 2.62 -3.28
N GLU A 1007 -41.43 2.12 -2.60
CA GLU A 1007 -40.10 2.75 -2.65
C GLU A 1007 -39.45 2.57 -4.02
N TRP A 1008 -39.68 1.46 -4.71
CA TRP A 1008 -39.13 1.23 -6.04
C TRP A 1008 -39.70 2.19 -7.08
N GLU A 1009 -40.99 2.49 -7.04
CA GLU A 1009 -41.59 3.52 -7.91
C GLU A 1009 -40.99 4.90 -7.63
N ALA A 1010 -40.73 5.25 -6.37
CA ALA A 1010 -40.02 6.47 -6.01
C ALA A 1010 -38.57 6.49 -6.57
N VAL A 1011 -37.85 5.36 -6.49
CA VAL A 1011 -36.51 5.20 -7.11
C VAL A 1011 -36.58 5.38 -8.62
N LYS A 1012 -37.58 4.79 -9.30
CA LYS A 1012 -37.77 4.95 -10.76
C LYS A 1012 -38.02 6.42 -11.12
N THR A 1013 -38.86 7.12 -10.36
CA THR A 1013 -39.09 8.56 -10.57
C THR A 1013 -37.79 9.37 -10.46
N LEU A 1014 -36.96 9.12 -9.45
CA LEU A 1014 -35.65 9.78 -9.33
C LEU A 1014 -34.72 9.46 -10.51
N VAL A 1015 -34.71 8.21 -10.96
CA VAL A 1015 -33.91 7.80 -12.11
C VAL A 1015 -34.37 8.53 -13.37
N THR A 1016 -35.68 8.61 -13.61
CA THR A 1016 -36.27 9.32 -14.75
C THR A 1016 -35.95 10.80 -14.74
N LEU A 1017 -36.16 11.49 -13.61
CA LEU A 1017 -35.82 12.92 -13.47
C LEU A 1017 -34.35 13.18 -13.76
N ARG A 1018 -33.46 12.33 -13.22
CA ARG A 1018 -32.03 12.44 -13.52
C ARG A 1018 -31.71 12.20 -14.99
N SER A 1019 -32.32 11.21 -15.63
CA SER A 1019 -32.12 10.95 -17.06
C SER A 1019 -32.55 12.15 -17.91
N GLN A 1020 -33.69 12.77 -17.58
CA GLN A 1020 -34.16 14.00 -18.22
C GLN A 1020 -33.15 15.13 -18.08
N GLY A 1021 -32.63 15.40 -16.87
CA GLY A 1021 -31.61 16.44 -16.67
C GLY A 1021 -30.30 16.17 -17.43
N ILE A 1022 -29.91 14.89 -17.60
CA ILE A 1022 -28.77 14.52 -18.44
C ILE A 1022 -29.08 14.83 -19.91
N GLU A 1023 -30.24 14.43 -20.42
CA GLU A 1023 -30.66 14.69 -21.81
C GLU A 1023 -30.81 16.18 -22.11
N GLU A 1024 -31.36 16.98 -21.19
CA GLU A 1024 -31.45 18.44 -21.31
C GLU A 1024 -30.06 19.08 -21.38
N SER A 1025 -29.13 18.65 -20.51
CA SER A 1025 -27.74 19.13 -20.55
C SER A 1025 -26.99 18.77 -21.84
N LEU A 1026 -27.41 17.69 -22.51
CA LEU A 1026 -26.90 17.30 -23.83
C LEU A 1026 -27.54 18.11 -24.96
N LYS A 1027 -28.85 18.36 -24.89
CA LYS A 1027 -29.58 19.18 -25.87
C LYS A 1027 -29.12 20.65 -25.84
N ASP A 1028 -28.82 21.20 -24.67
CA ASP A 1028 -28.22 22.54 -24.54
C ASP A 1028 -26.81 22.65 -25.16
N ALA A 1029 -26.12 21.51 -25.37
CA ALA A 1029 -24.89 21.46 -26.14
C ALA A 1029 -25.11 21.30 -27.65
N GLU A 1030 -26.32 20.91 -28.08
CA GLU A 1030 -26.68 20.62 -29.48
C GLU A 1030 -27.62 21.67 -30.12
N ILE A 1031 -28.27 22.56 -29.36
CA ILE A 1031 -29.01 23.70 -29.94
C ILE A 1031 -28.05 24.88 -30.14
N LEU A 1032 -27.24 24.74 -31.18
CA LEU A 1032 -26.62 25.88 -31.86
C LEU A 1032 -27.27 25.97 -33.23
N ASP A 1033 -28.48 26.54 -33.26
CA ASP A 1033 -29.13 26.82 -34.54
C ASP A 1033 -28.23 27.77 -35.35
N ALA A 1034 -28.11 27.50 -36.65
CA ALA A 1034 -27.22 28.23 -37.54
C ALA A 1034 -27.55 29.73 -37.63
N ASP A 1035 -28.82 30.12 -37.58
CA ASP A 1035 -29.28 31.52 -37.57
C ASP A 1035 -28.86 32.22 -36.27
N THR A 1036 -28.89 31.52 -35.13
CA THR A 1036 -28.44 32.06 -33.85
C THR A 1036 -26.92 32.27 -33.84
N ILE A 1037 -26.13 31.31 -34.34
CA ILE A 1037 -24.69 31.49 -34.50
C ILE A 1037 -24.41 32.65 -35.45
N GLN A 1038 -25.09 32.69 -36.59
CA GLN A 1038 -24.95 33.76 -37.58
C GLN A 1038 -25.22 35.13 -36.96
N ARG A 1039 -26.30 35.28 -36.17
CA ARG A 1039 -26.58 36.54 -35.47
C ARG A 1039 -25.52 36.88 -34.43
N GLN A 1040 -25.04 35.91 -33.65
CA GLN A 1040 -24.00 36.15 -32.65
C GLN A 1040 -22.66 36.54 -33.28
N VAL A 1041 -22.26 35.86 -34.36
CA VAL A 1041 -21.06 36.16 -35.12
C VAL A 1041 -21.16 37.54 -35.77
N SER A 1042 -22.26 37.85 -36.48
CA SER A 1042 -22.43 39.18 -37.08
C SER A 1042 -22.45 40.30 -36.03
N THR A 1043 -23.04 40.06 -34.86
CA THR A 1043 -23.02 41.03 -33.75
C THR A 1043 -21.59 41.25 -33.25
N PHE A 1044 -20.83 40.16 -33.07
CA PHE A 1044 -19.46 40.24 -32.59
C PHE A 1044 -18.52 40.87 -33.61
N ILE A 1045 -18.67 40.58 -34.91
CA ILE A 1045 -17.95 41.24 -36.00
C ILE A 1045 -18.26 42.76 -36.02
N ASN A 1046 -19.52 43.15 -35.80
CA ASN A 1046 -19.88 44.57 -35.68
C ASN A 1046 -19.27 45.22 -34.43
N GLU A 1047 -19.22 44.52 -33.28
CA GLU A 1047 -18.52 45.02 -32.09
C GLU A 1047 -17.02 45.21 -32.34
N LEU A 1048 -16.38 44.27 -33.04
CA LEU A 1048 -14.97 44.33 -33.41
C LEU A 1048 -14.68 45.46 -34.40
N THR A 1049 -15.63 45.86 -35.24
CA THR A 1049 -15.42 46.96 -36.20
C THR A 1049 -15.73 48.35 -35.61
N THR A 1050 -16.39 48.43 -34.46
CA THR A 1050 -16.86 49.69 -33.87
C THR A 1050 -16.22 50.08 -32.54
N THR A 1051 -15.45 49.19 -31.88
CA THR A 1051 -14.87 49.44 -30.54
C THR A 1051 -13.40 49.00 -30.43
N GLN A 1052 -12.64 49.59 -29.49
CA GLN A 1052 -11.30 49.11 -29.12
C GLN A 1052 -11.37 47.72 -28.45
N PHE A 1053 -10.30 46.94 -28.59
CA PHE A 1053 -10.20 45.57 -28.08
C PHE A 1053 -10.45 45.47 -26.56
N LYS A 1054 -11.23 44.47 -26.11
CA LYS A 1054 -11.56 44.25 -24.69
C LYS A 1054 -11.08 42.89 -24.18
N ALA A 1055 -10.78 42.82 -22.88
CA ALA A 1055 -10.43 41.58 -22.20
C ALA A 1055 -11.57 40.55 -22.33
N GLY A 1056 -11.24 39.32 -22.74
CA GLY A 1056 -12.21 38.24 -22.99
C GLY A 1056 -12.66 38.11 -24.45
N TYR A 1057 -12.32 39.04 -25.35
CA TYR A 1057 -12.64 38.92 -26.78
C TYR A 1057 -11.99 37.70 -27.44
N LYS A 1058 -10.78 37.30 -27.03
CA LYS A 1058 -10.15 36.06 -27.52
C LYS A 1058 -10.93 34.81 -27.14
N VAL A 1059 -11.42 34.74 -25.90
CA VAL A 1059 -12.23 33.60 -25.42
C VAL A 1059 -13.57 33.54 -26.14
N ARG A 1060 -14.18 34.71 -26.41
CA ARG A 1060 -15.43 34.81 -27.17
C ARG A 1060 -15.23 34.45 -28.65
N PHE A 1061 -14.11 34.86 -29.24
CA PHE A 1061 -13.69 34.45 -30.58
C PHE A 1061 -13.50 32.93 -30.66
N ASP A 1062 -12.71 32.33 -29.76
CA ASP A 1062 -12.44 30.89 -29.78
C ASP A 1062 -13.74 30.07 -29.60
N LYS A 1063 -14.65 30.57 -28.77
CA LYS A 1063 -15.96 29.96 -28.58
C LYS A 1063 -16.80 30.03 -29.86
N LEU A 1064 -16.89 31.19 -30.52
CA LEU A 1064 -17.67 31.35 -31.75
C LEU A 1064 -17.01 30.64 -32.95
N ASP A 1065 -15.68 30.63 -33.04
CA ASP A 1065 -14.92 29.89 -34.07
C ASP A 1065 -15.18 28.39 -33.97
N GLU A 1066 -15.14 27.86 -32.75
CA GLU A 1066 -15.43 26.45 -32.48
C GLU A 1066 -16.90 26.13 -32.75
N GLN A 1067 -17.82 27.04 -32.40
CA GLN A 1067 -19.24 26.87 -32.71
C GLN A 1067 -19.50 26.84 -34.22
N CYS A 1068 -18.91 27.74 -35.01
CA CYS A 1068 -19.01 27.71 -36.47
C CYS A 1068 -18.37 26.46 -37.08
N ARG A 1069 -17.25 25.98 -36.51
CA ARG A 1069 -16.57 24.74 -36.94
C ARG A 1069 -17.45 23.51 -36.71
N LEU A 1070 -18.06 23.41 -35.53
CA LEU A 1070 -18.90 22.28 -35.14
C LEU A 1070 -20.22 22.23 -35.92
N THR A 1071 -20.75 23.38 -36.36
CA THR A 1071 -21.97 23.45 -37.19
C THR A 1071 -21.72 23.50 -38.70
N GLY A 1072 -20.45 23.45 -39.14
CA GLY A 1072 -20.08 23.45 -40.55
C GLY A 1072 -20.30 24.78 -41.29
N LEU A 1073 -20.44 25.90 -40.56
CA LEU A 1073 -20.61 27.25 -41.12
C LEU A 1073 -19.25 27.85 -41.51
N VAL A 1074 -18.61 27.28 -42.53
CA VAL A 1074 -17.23 27.61 -42.95
C VAL A 1074 -17.10 29.08 -43.37
N ASP A 1075 -18.02 29.58 -44.18
CA ASP A 1075 -17.97 30.97 -44.67
C ASP A 1075 -18.05 31.98 -43.52
N LEU A 1076 -18.94 31.73 -42.57
CA LEU A 1076 -19.15 32.58 -41.39
C LEU A 1076 -17.95 32.53 -40.43
N ARG A 1077 -17.30 31.36 -40.34
CA ARG A 1077 -16.06 31.18 -39.58
C ARG A 1077 -14.91 31.98 -40.19
N ASP A 1078 -14.78 31.94 -41.51
CA ASP A 1078 -13.75 32.69 -42.23
C ASP A 1078 -13.97 34.20 -42.12
N GLU A 1079 -15.22 34.67 -42.19
CA GLU A 1079 -15.59 36.07 -41.92
C GLU A 1079 -15.22 36.50 -40.48
N LEU A 1080 -15.54 35.66 -39.50
CA LEU A 1080 -15.19 35.91 -38.10
C LEU A 1080 -13.66 35.98 -37.90
N ALA A 1081 -12.93 35.03 -38.48
CA ALA A 1081 -11.46 35.00 -38.45
C ALA A 1081 -10.85 36.24 -39.11
N ALA A 1082 -11.36 36.64 -40.28
CA ALA A 1082 -10.90 37.83 -40.99
C ALA A 1082 -11.18 39.12 -40.19
N ALA A 1083 -12.35 39.24 -39.56
CA ALA A 1083 -12.71 40.38 -38.73
C ALA A 1083 -11.87 40.47 -37.45
N PHE A 1084 -11.44 39.33 -36.91
CA PHE A 1084 -10.63 39.27 -35.69
C PHE A 1084 -9.12 39.40 -35.95
N ALA A 1085 -8.66 39.09 -37.16
CA ALA A 1085 -7.25 39.09 -37.54
C ALA A 1085 -6.47 40.38 -37.17
N PRO A 1086 -7.01 41.61 -37.32
CA PRO A 1086 -6.32 42.84 -36.95
C PRO A 1086 -5.98 42.94 -35.45
N TYR A 1087 -6.72 42.23 -34.60
CA TYR A 1087 -6.58 42.23 -33.14
C TYR A 1087 -5.63 41.15 -32.62
N LEU A 1088 -5.16 40.24 -33.47
CA LEU A 1088 -4.19 39.21 -33.09
C LEU A 1088 -2.84 39.83 -32.66
N CYS A 1089 -2.42 40.93 -33.29
CA CYS A 1089 -1.21 41.66 -32.93
C CYS A 1089 -1.33 42.34 -31.55
N GLU A 1090 -2.50 42.90 -31.19
CA GLU A 1090 -2.72 43.50 -29.86
C GLU A 1090 -2.74 42.43 -28.75
N ILE A 1091 -3.13 41.19 -29.07
CA ILE A 1091 -3.05 40.02 -28.17
C ILE A 1091 -1.60 39.54 -28.02
N GLU A 1092 -0.80 39.61 -29.08
CA GLU A 1092 0.64 39.31 -29.04
C GLU A 1092 1.43 40.37 -28.26
N ASP A 1093 1.01 41.64 -28.31
CA ASP A 1093 1.58 42.72 -27.49
C ASP A 1093 1.16 42.64 -26.01
N GLN A 1094 -0.04 42.09 -25.70
CA GLN A 1094 -0.46 41.78 -24.32
C GLN A 1094 0.13 40.48 -23.77
N LYS A 1095 0.66 39.59 -24.63
CA LYS A 1095 1.51 38.47 -24.20
C LYS A 1095 2.87 39.07 -23.85
N ALA A 1096 3.11 39.26 -22.55
CA ALA A 1096 4.45 39.55 -22.04
C ALA A 1096 5.48 38.65 -22.73
N LYS A 1097 6.57 39.26 -23.25
CA LYS A 1097 7.68 38.57 -23.92
C LYS A 1097 8.06 37.32 -23.11
N LYS A 1098 7.74 36.15 -23.66
CA LYS A 1098 8.40 34.89 -23.28
C LYS A 1098 9.86 35.05 -23.67
N TYR A 1099 10.73 35.20 -22.68
CA TYR A 1099 12.11 34.79 -22.84
C TYR A 1099 12.10 33.26 -22.91
N ASP A 1100 12.54 32.71 -24.04
CA ASP A 1100 12.95 31.32 -24.09
C ASP A 1100 14.12 31.14 -23.11
N PRO A 1101 14.00 30.31 -22.07
CA PRO A 1101 15.19 29.79 -21.42
C PRO A 1101 15.97 28.95 -22.45
N PRO A 1102 17.31 29.01 -22.44
CA PRO A 1102 18.13 28.24 -23.36
C PRO A 1102 17.81 26.75 -23.20
N SER A 1103 17.50 26.12 -24.33
CA SER A 1103 17.36 24.67 -24.47
C SER A 1103 18.59 23.96 -23.87
N PRO A 1104 18.44 22.91 -23.06
CA PRO A 1104 19.56 22.04 -22.74
C PRO A 1104 20.04 21.37 -24.03
N LEU A 1105 21.33 21.55 -24.28
CA LEU A 1105 22.12 20.98 -25.38
C LEU A 1105 21.71 19.53 -25.72
N PHE A 1106 21.11 19.35 -26.89
CA PHE A 1106 21.17 18.09 -27.63
C PHE A 1106 22.56 17.96 -28.24
N ILE A 1107 23.28 16.88 -27.91
CA ILE A 1107 24.42 16.43 -28.70
C ILE A 1107 23.88 15.74 -29.95
N ASN A 1108 24.40 16.18 -31.10
CA ASN A 1108 24.18 15.69 -32.45
C ASN A 1108 23.99 14.17 -32.56
N ASN A 1109 23.08 13.75 -33.44
CA ASN A 1109 23.49 12.88 -34.54
C ASN A 1109 22.74 13.22 -35.83
N GLN A 1110 23.54 13.42 -36.88
CA GLN A 1110 23.13 13.73 -38.23
C GLN A 1110 22.44 12.53 -38.88
N ASN A 1111 21.44 12.81 -39.72
CA ASN A 1111 21.16 12.24 -41.05
C ASN A 1111 19.81 12.86 -41.46
N GLY A 1112 19.72 13.73 -42.45
CA GLY A 1112 20.10 13.50 -43.84
C GLY A 1112 18.82 13.35 -44.65
N GLN A 1113 18.40 14.47 -45.27
CA GLN A 1113 17.53 14.65 -46.46
C GLN A 1113 16.79 13.39 -46.97
N GLY A 1114 15.48 13.41 -47.20
CA GLY A 1114 14.74 14.37 -48.03
C GLY A 1114 13.48 13.68 -48.60
N GLY A 1115 12.59 14.45 -49.22
CA GLY A 1115 11.60 13.91 -50.16
C GLY A 1115 10.14 13.86 -49.69
N SER A 1116 9.51 15.03 -49.67
CA SER A 1116 8.30 15.35 -50.45
C SER A 1116 7.09 14.40 -50.54
N GLN A 1117 5.95 15.00 -50.18
CA GLN A 1117 4.65 15.05 -50.88
C GLN A 1117 3.65 13.88 -50.82
N SER A 1118 2.61 14.16 -50.02
CA SER A 1118 1.17 14.00 -50.26
C SER A 1118 0.69 13.63 -51.68
N ILE A 1119 -0.20 12.64 -51.77
CA ILE A 1119 -1.35 12.63 -52.69
C ILE A 1119 -2.57 12.02 -51.96
N ALA A 1120 -3.72 12.64 -52.23
CA ALA A 1120 -4.99 12.55 -51.55
C ALA A 1120 -6.03 11.65 -52.26
N HIS A 1121 -7.22 11.62 -51.65
CA HIS A 1121 -8.56 11.36 -52.21
C HIS A 1121 -9.05 9.90 -52.25
N GLN A 1122 -10.06 9.59 -51.41
CA GLN A 1122 -11.54 9.59 -51.67
C GLN A 1122 -11.97 8.22 -52.23
N SER A 1123 -13.13 7.63 -51.96
CA SER A 1123 -14.39 7.99 -51.29
C SER A 1123 -15.28 6.73 -51.32
N SER A 1124 -16.21 6.61 -50.35
CA SER A 1124 -17.55 5.96 -50.43
C SER A 1124 -17.62 4.47 -50.84
N ASN A 1125 -18.61 3.64 -50.51
CA ASN A 1125 -19.93 3.79 -49.87
C ASN A 1125 -20.37 2.38 -49.39
N ASP A 1126 -21.27 2.37 -48.41
CA ASP A 1126 -22.38 1.44 -48.16
C ASP A 1126 -22.23 -0.09 -48.29
N GLY A 1127 -22.54 -0.77 -47.18
CA GLY A 1127 -22.87 -2.18 -47.15
C GLY A 1127 -23.33 -2.64 -45.76
N ALA A 1128 -24.65 -2.63 -45.54
CA ALA A 1128 -25.29 -3.14 -44.34
C ALA A 1128 -24.82 -4.56 -43.98
N SER A 1129 -24.54 -4.82 -42.70
CA SER A 1129 -24.38 -6.19 -42.19
C SER A 1129 -24.94 -6.35 -40.78
N THR A 1130 -26.02 -7.11 -40.78
CA THR A 1130 -26.60 -7.95 -39.73
C THR A 1130 -25.63 -8.44 -38.65
N HIS A 1131 -26.09 -8.31 -37.40
CA HIS A 1131 -25.59 -9.05 -36.24
C HIS A 1131 -25.47 -10.56 -36.51
N ILE A 1132 -24.26 -11.11 -36.37
CA ILE A 1132 -24.03 -12.50 -35.94
C ILE A 1132 -22.85 -12.52 -34.96
N GLU A 1133 -23.00 -13.37 -33.96
CA GLU A 1133 -22.22 -13.61 -32.75
C GLU A 1133 -20.70 -13.71 -32.94
N GLY A 1134 -19.95 -13.08 -32.01
CA GLY A 1134 -18.50 -13.16 -31.95
C GLY A 1134 -18.02 -14.56 -31.57
N GLY A 1135 -17.51 -15.28 -32.57
CA GLY A 1135 -16.58 -16.39 -32.39
C GLY A 1135 -15.20 -15.87 -31.98
N GLU A 1136 -14.49 -16.64 -31.16
CA GLU A 1136 -13.14 -16.34 -30.69
C GLU A 1136 -12.15 -16.32 -31.88
N GLU A 1137 -11.56 -15.16 -32.18
CA GLU A 1137 -10.42 -15.08 -33.12
C GLU A 1137 -9.15 -15.62 -32.43
N GLY A 1138 -8.63 -16.73 -32.94
CA GLY A 1138 -7.28 -17.18 -32.66
C GLY A 1138 -6.24 -16.20 -33.22
N SER A 1139 -5.07 -16.11 -32.60
CA SER A 1139 -3.99 -15.22 -33.04
C SER A 1139 -3.63 -15.44 -34.51
N LEU A 1140 -3.73 -14.40 -35.35
CA LEU A 1140 -3.30 -14.47 -36.75
C LEU A 1140 -1.79 -14.73 -36.83
N PHE A 1141 -1.43 -15.89 -37.38
CA PHE A 1141 -0.08 -16.19 -37.84
C PHE A 1141 0.23 -15.38 -39.10
N THR A 1142 1.30 -14.59 -39.07
CA THR A 1142 1.78 -13.80 -40.20
C THR A 1142 2.93 -14.55 -40.89
N PHE A 1143 2.80 -14.84 -42.18
CA PHE A 1143 3.87 -15.49 -42.95
C PHE A 1143 5.05 -14.50 -43.13
N PRO A 1144 6.32 -14.96 -43.11
CA PRO A 1144 7.47 -14.07 -43.24
C PRO A 1144 7.38 -13.14 -44.46
N GLU A 1145 7.43 -11.83 -44.19
CA GLU A 1145 7.15 -10.78 -45.18
C GLU A 1145 8.15 -10.83 -46.36
N SER A 1146 9.42 -11.16 -46.06
CA SER A 1146 10.48 -11.31 -47.06
C SER A 1146 10.18 -12.36 -48.14
N ALA A 1147 9.42 -13.40 -47.81
CA ALA A 1147 9.09 -14.48 -48.74
C ALA A 1147 7.86 -14.18 -49.61
N THR A 1148 7.02 -13.21 -49.24
CA THR A 1148 5.75 -12.91 -49.93
C THR A 1148 5.76 -11.59 -50.71
N LEU A 1149 6.88 -10.84 -50.66
CA LEU A 1149 7.08 -9.56 -51.36
C LEU A 1149 6.89 -9.63 -52.88
N LEU A 1150 7.21 -10.75 -53.51
CA LEU A 1150 7.07 -10.94 -54.96
C LEU A 1150 5.65 -11.36 -55.38
N LEU A 1151 4.73 -11.59 -54.43
CA LEU A 1151 3.34 -11.95 -54.69
C LEU A 1151 2.44 -10.71 -54.75
N SER A 1152 1.42 -10.74 -55.62
CA SER A 1152 0.35 -9.74 -55.61
C SER A 1152 -0.36 -9.72 -54.26
N ASN A 1153 -0.99 -8.59 -53.90
CA ASN A 1153 -1.69 -8.45 -52.62
C ASN A 1153 -2.78 -9.51 -52.45
N GLU A 1154 -3.50 -9.87 -53.53
CA GLU A 1154 -4.49 -10.94 -53.51
C GLU A 1154 -3.87 -12.32 -53.24
N HIS A 1155 -2.77 -12.68 -53.90
CA HIS A 1155 -2.09 -13.96 -53.64
C HIS A 1155 -1.48 -14.02 -52.24
N ARG A 1156 -0.93 -12.90 -51.76
CA ARG A 1156 -0.38 -12.81 -50.40
C ARG A 1156 -1.45 -13.05 -49.34
N CYS A 1157 -2.66 -12.54 -49.57
CA CYS A 1157 -3.81 -12.78 -48.70
C CYS A 1157 -4.13 -14.28 -48.63
N VAL A 1158 -4.22 -14.96 -49.78
CA VAL A 1158 -4.47 -16.42 -49.86
C VAL A 1158 -3.36 -17.22 -49.19
N VAL A 1159 -2.09 -16.88 -49.40
CA VAL A 1159 -0.95 -17.57 -48.76
C VAL A 1159 -0.98 -17.41 -47.25
N ASN A 1160 -1.26 -16.21 -46.75
CA ASN A 1160 -1.40 -15.97 -45.31
C ASN A 1160 -2.61 -16.73 -44.74
N GLU A 1161 -3.72 -16.79 -45.47
CA GLU A 1161 -4.93 -17.49 -45.05
C GLU A 1161 -4.68 -19.02 -44.97
N VAL A 1162 -4.02 -19.61 -45.97
CA VAL A 1162 -3.61 -21.03 -45.95
C VAL A 1162 -2.74 -21.32 -44.74
N ALA A 1163 -1.74 -20.47 -44.46
CA ALA A 1163 -0.86 -20.66 -43.32
C ALA A 1163 -1.61 -20.53 -41.98
N ASN A 1164 -2.55 -19.59 -41.89
CA ASN A 1164 -3.41 -19.42 -40.72
C ASN A 1164 -4.31 -20.64 -40.49
N ILE A 1165 -4.96 -21.17 -41.53
CA ILE A 1165 -5.79 -22.37 -41.42
C ILE A 1165 -4.93 -23.58 -41.03
N ALA A 1166 -3.76 -23.75 -41.64
CA ALA A 1166 -2.85 -24.85 -41.32
C ALA A 1166 -2.35 -24.80 -39.86
N VAL A 1167 -1.95 -23.62 -39.37
CA VAL A 1167 -1.42 -23.45 -38.01
C VAL A 1167 -2.53 -23.43 -36.96
N ASN A 1168 -3.59 -22.65 -37.17
CA ASN A 1168 -4.61 -22.40 -36.14
C ASN A 1168 -5.73 -23.44 -36.21
N THR A 1169 -6.25 -23.75 -37.39
CA THR A 1169 -7.38 -24.69 -37.56
C THR A 1169 -6.91 -26.15 -37.52
N HIS A 1170 -5.78 -26.46 -38.16
CA HIS A 1170 -5.23 -27.82 -38.17
C HIS A 1170 -4.17 -28.09 -37.08
N GLN A 1171 -3.84 -27.08 -36.25
CA GLN A 1171 -2.87 -27.16 -35.15
C GLN A 1171 -1.47 -27.68 -35.59
N LEU A 1172 -1.04 -27.32 -36.81
CA LEU A 1172 0.25 -27.73 -37.34
C LEU A 1172 1.38 -26.80 -36.87
N ASN A 1173 2.60 -27.32 -36.76
CA ASN A 1173 3.75 -26.52 -36.37
C ASN A 1173 4.05 -25.45 -37.44
N ALA A 1174 4.03 -24.18 -37.05
CA ALA A 1174 4.22 -23.04 -37.95
C ALA A 1174 5.52 -23.10 -38.78
N LYS A 1175 6.63 -23.59 -38.21
CA LYS A 1175 7.91 -23.69 -38.95
C LYS A 1175 7.85 -24.76 -40.05
N GLN A 1176 7.11 -25.86 -39.83
CA GLN A 1176 6.94 -26.92 -40.83
C GLN A 1176 6.00 -26.46 -41.95
N VAL A 1177 4.92 -25.76 -41.61
CA VAL A 1177 3.98 -25.18 -42.59
C VAL A 1177 4.71 -24.21 -43.51
N VAL A 1178 5.49 -23.27 -42.98
CA VAL A 1178 6.28 -22.33 -43.78
C VAL A 1178 7.25 -23.06 -44.71
N ARG A 1179 7.97 -24.07 -44.21
CA ARG A 1179 8.93 -24.84 -45.01
C ARG A 1179 8.26 -25.54 -46.19
N VAL A 1180 7.18 -26.29 -45.94
CA VAL A 1180 6.46 -27.05 -46.98
C VAL A 1180 5.85 -26.11 -48.02
N MET A 1181 5.27 -24.98 -47.59
CA MET A 1181 4.71 -23.99 -48.52
C MET A 1181 5.77 -23.36 -49.41
N LEU A 1182 6.99 -23.12 -48.89
CA LEU A 1182 8.11 -22.62 -49.69
C LEU A 1182 8.64 -23.66 -50.67
N GLU A 1183 8.73 -24.94 -50.25
CA GLU A 1183 9.15 -26.05 -51.12
C GLU A 1183 8.16 -26.30 -52.27
N TYR A 1184 6.86 -26.09 -52.04
CA TYR A 1184 5.83 -26.21 -53.07
C TYR A 1184 5.77 -25.03 -54.05
N GLY A 1185 6.43 -23.91 -53.72
CA GLY A 1185 6.34 -22.64 -54.45
C GLY A 1185 5.05 -21.87 -54.12
N LEU A 1186 5.18 -20.68 -53.53
CA LEU A 1186 4.04 -19.90 -53.07
C LEU A 1186 3.15 -19.42 -54.22
N GLU A 1187 3.71 -19.25 -55.42
CA GLU A 1187 3.01 -18.91 -56.66
C GLU A 1187 2.05 -20.00 -57.15
N ASN A 1188 2.23 -21.24 -56.68
CA ASN A 1188 1.37 -22.38 -57.03
C ASN A 1188 0.13 -22.45 -56.14
N ILE A 1189 0.12 -21.73 -55.01
CA ILE A 1189 -0.99 -21.70 -54.06
C ILE A 1189 -2.08 -20.77 -54.59
N LYS A 1190 -3.04 -21.36 -55.30
CA LYS A 1190 -4.15 -20.65 -55.95
C LYS A 1190 -5.47 -21.10 -55.39
N SER A 1191 -6.35 -20.14 -55.08
CA SER A 1191 -7.79 -20.26 -54.73
C SER A 1191 -8.25 -21.51 -53.96
N SER A 1192 -8.93 -21.29 -52.83
CA SER A 1192 -9.35 -22.30 -51.82
C SER A 1192 -8.26 -22.57 -50.78
N ALA A 1193 -8.17 -21.65 -49.80
CA ALA A 1193 -7.16 -21.71 -48.74
C ALA A 1193 -7.26 -22.98 -47.88
N GLU A 1194 -8.48 -23.46 -47.68
CA GLU A 1194 -8.79 -24.63 -46.84
C GLU A 1194 -8.35 -25.95 -47.49
N ALA A 1195 -8.49 -26.07 -48.82
CA ALA A 1195 -8.01 -27.23 -49.57
C ALA A 1195 -6.47 -27.31 -49.54
N TRP A 1196 -5.79 -26.18 -49.73
CA TRP A 1196 -4.33 -26.11 -49.63
C TRP A 1196 -3.82 -26.40 -48.23
N ALA A 1197 -4.48 -25.87 -47.19
CA ALA A 1197 -4.14 -26.19 -45.81
C ALA A 1197 -4.32 -27.69 -45.50
N GLY A 1198 -5.35 -28.32 -46.07
CA GLY A 1198 -5.55 -29.77 -46.02
C GLY A 1198 -4.44 -30.57 -46.72
N SER A 1199 -4.00 -30.13 -47.90
CA SER A 1199 -2.88 -30.77 -48.62
C SER A 1199 -1.55 -30.62 -47.86
N ILE A 1200 -1.26 -29.45 -47.29
CA ILE A 1200 -0.06 -29.21 -46.46
C ILE A 1200 -0.09 -30.11 -45.22
N LYS A 1201 -1.26 -30.26 -44.58
CA LYS A 1201 -1.45 -31.19 -43.48
C LYS A 1201 -1.08 -32.62 -43.89
N GLN A 1202 -1.56 -33.06 -45.05
CA GLN A 1202 -1.31 -34.42 -45.53
C GLN A 1202 0.18 -34.66 -45.81
N VAL A 1203 0.86 -33.73 -46.48
CA VAL A 1203 2.31 -33.80 -46.75
C VAL A 1203 3.12 -33.86 -45.46
N ILE A 1204 2.80 -33.01 -44.47
CA ILE A 1204 3.50 -32.99 -43.17
C ILE A 1204 3.28 -34.30 -42.40
N LEU A 1205 2.08 -34.90 -42.47
CA LEU A 1205 1.76 -36.16 -41.80
C LEU A 1205 2.39 -37.38 -42.48
N GLU A 1206 2.53 -37.34 -43.81
CA GLU A 1206 3.15 -38.43 -44.60
C GLU A 1206 4.70 -38.38 -44.58
N GLY A 1207 5.29 -37.28 -44.11
CA GLY A 1207 6.73 -37.17 -43.84
C GLY A 1207 7.61 -37.01 -45.09
N ILE A 1208 7.05 -36.48 -46.18
CA ILE A 1208 7.74 -36.22 -47.45
C ILE A 1208 8.49 -34.88 -47.39
#